data_AF-A0ABD3MIP3-F1
#
_entry.id   AF-A0ABD3MIP3-F1
#
_cell.length_a   1.000
_cell.length_b   1.000
_cell.length_c   1.000
_cell.angle_alpha   90.00
_cell.angle_beta   90.00
_cell.angle_gamma   90.00
#
_symmetry.space_group_name_H-M   'P 1'
#
loop_
_entity.id
_entity.type
_entity.pdbx_description
1 polymer ?
#
loop_
_entity_poly.entity_id
_entity_poly.type
_entity_poly.pdbx_seq_one_letter_code
_entity_poly.pdbx_strand_id
1 'polypeptide(L)'
;MSPTSKLVLLFLLAAIASVVAGSSSSASASSSARGHMNNILPSSASGSRRRAFHPRGGAIISPSGTAASTKSSSSTSSSTTTGNSSRSSNNNKPIIIRVAFQGEAGAYSEKSLRELLGPNVIAVPRPNFESCYRAVASNECDYAIVPIENSLGGSIHENYDLMLRYDLTIVAEHDFRVRHCLLTKPGLDVKNIKYAISHPQALSQCDNYLRARGIVPKATYDTAGSAKMISLAMNGEKKKGEVGNELPEGCTPENTAAIASNLAGMTFGLECKEEGIEDDDSNFTRFLLLGRRGVTQYLNKKIPSKTSLVFTLPNNAGALYKSLACFSLRDIDMSKIESRPMSAALLNYLRFRKIKVGGLSSSSTSSSGKGGSGTEELPRFRYCFYLDILSSELDEDVQNALHHLREQSDYCRVLGSYPANSRLVGPVAEAVDALNAANVGKAHDEMMTDLRLKSLPSDDDEARQLNIGFVGYGAFGQYLSKQMSAHHKVRCIDPFDKVSSNYLHRLLMMPVPSTNRTNQSKEADENNVEYFPTFDMNSFLQGLDVVVMAVPMIELEETMESLPLDKLRNKLIVEVCPLNVYPRSILTRMLPQDTDILCTNPMFGPGLPLDGVPFVFEKVRISDTRRANCFLATFERARCQMVEMASEDHDNYVADAEFVTHLTGRLLDRNLLPVSPVSSREYAALCDVADMTTNDTFDMFYGMFKYNDRAKELLNKMRDNLASVERKLAAKEAYLAASAEMKNTDRQKLLAECRMLLKEMARSNTDLVKENKVSTAPIEPMDKPIK
;
A
#
# COMPACT_ATOMS: atom_id res chain seq x y z
N MET A 1 -29.40 30.97 40.71
CA MET A 1 -28.82 31.90 39.71
C MET A 1 -29.32 33.30 39.99
N SER A 2 -28.49 34.32 39.83
CA SER A 2 -28.91 35.74 39.94
C SER A 2 -29.67 36.19 38.68
N PRO A 3 -30.38 37.33 38.70
CA PRO A 3 -30.99 37.92 37.50
C PRO A 3 -29.95 38.21 36.40
N THR A 4 -28.73 38.61 36.78
CA THR A 4 -27.61 38.85 35.85
C THR A 4 -27.23 37.60 35.05
N SER A 5 -27.20 36.41 35.66
CA SER A 5 -26.92 35.16 34.92
C SER A 5 -27.98 34.85 33.87
N LYS A 6 -29.26 35.15 34.14
CA LYS A 6 -30.34 34.98 33.17
C LYS A 6 -30.23 35.95 31.99
N LEU A 7 -29.78 37.18 32.23
CA LEU A 7 -29.59 38.19 31.18
C LEU A 7 -28.46 37.81 30.22
N VAL A 8 -27.34 37.29 30.75
CA VAL A 8 -26.22 36.77 29.92
C VAL A 8 -26.67 35.56 29.09
N LEU A 9 -27.44 34.64 29.68
CA LEU A 9 -27.97 33.49 28.94
C LEU A 9 -28.95 33.91 27.83
N LEU A 10 -29.78 34.93 28.07
CA LEU A 10 -30.66 35.50 27.05
C LEU A 10 -29.87 36.15 25.90
N PHE A 11 -28.76 36.85 26.21
CA PHE A 11 -27.88 37.43 25.20
C PHE A 11 -27.14 36.37 24.37
N LEU A 12 -26.66 35.27 24.97
CA LEU A 12 -26.09 34.16 24.22
C LEU A 12 -27.14 33.49 23.32
N LEU A 13 -28.35 33.23 23.83
CA LEU A 13 -29.42 32.62 23.04
C LEU A 13 -29.89 33.53 21.89
N ALA A 14 -29.92 34.85 22.09
CA ALA A 14 -30.19 35.82 21.03
C ALA A 14 -29.07 35.87 19.98
N ALA A 15 -27.80 35.81 20.39
CA ALA A 15 -26.67 35.73 19.47
C ALA A 15 -26.69 34.44 18.63
N ILE A 16 -27.01 33.30 19.25
CA ILE A 16 -27.18 32.01 18.57
C ILE A 16 -28.36 32.06 17.58
N ALA A 17 -29.49 32.68 17.96
CA ALA A 17 -30.64 32.85 17.06
C ALA A 17 -30.30 33.68 15.80
N SER A 18 -29.53 34.77 15.96
CA SER A 18 -29.09 35.59 14.81
C SER A 18 -28.10 34.88 13.88
N VAL A 19 -27.38 33.85 14.34
CA VAL A 19 -26.49 33.04 13.49
C VAL A 19 -27.27 32.00 12.67
N VAL A 20 -28.49 31.63 13.09
CA VAL A 20 -29.34 30.65 12.39
C VAL A 20 -30.21 31.30 11.30
N ALA A 21 -30.32 32.63 11.26
CA ALA A 21 -31.26 33.32 10.35
C ALA A 21 -30.64 34.55 9.65
N GLY A 22 -30.11 34.36 8.43
CA GLY A 22 -29.93 35.46 7.48
C GLY A 22 -28.74 35.34 6.52
N SER A 23 -29.02 35.31 5.21
CA SER A 23 -28.01 35.38 4.15
C SER A 23 -28.32 36.52 3.16
N SER A 24 -27.89 37.76 3.44
CA SER A 24 -27.85 38.85 2.42
C SER A 24 -27.11 40.13 2.85
N SER A 25 -26.49 40.78 1.86
CA SER A 25 -26.31 42.24 1.71
C SER A 25 -25.56 43.09 2.77
N SER A 26 -24.24 43.24 2.55
CA SER A 26 -23.53 44.50 2.24
C SER A 26 -23.55 45.77 3.15
N ALA A 27 -22.34 46.33 3.32
CA ALA A 27 -21.96 47.76 3.16
C ALA A 27 -21.63 48.68 4.38
N SER A 28 -20.32 48.91 4.54
CA SER A 28 -19.67 50.25 4.67
C SER A 28 -19.60 51.01 6.03
N ALA A 29 -18.69 52.01 6.04
CA ALA A 29 -18.32 52.99 7.08
C ALA A 29 -17.61 52.46 8.35
N SER A 30 -16.47 52.96 8.90
CA SER A 30 -15.44 53.99 8.61
C SER A 30 -15.28 55.09 9.69
N SER A 31 -14.30 54.94 10.60
CA SER A 31 -13.61 56.03 11.33
C SER A 31 -12.58 55.45 12.34
N SER A 32 -11.59 56.16 12.92
CA SER A 32 -10.66 57.22 12.48
C SER A 32 -10.02 57.91 13.73
N ALA A 33 -8.82 57.49 14.13
CA ALA A 33 -7.85 58.24 14.98
C ALA A 33 -6.49 57.52 14.88
N ARG A 34 -5.36 58.12 14.47
CA ARG A 34 -4.56 59.24 15.03
C ARG A 34 -4.03 58.96 16.45
N GLY A 35 -2.73 59.00 16.73
CA GLY A 35 -1.55 59.23 15.86
C GLY A 35 -0.24 59.52 16.63
N HIS A 36 0.79 60.01 15.93
CA HIS A 36 2.20 60.25 16.36
C HIS A 36 3.07 58.97 16.45
N MET A 37 4.24 58.85 15.81
CA MET A 37 5.48 59.68 15.79
C MET A 37 6.21 59.67 17.16
N ASN A 38 7.52 59.41 17.23
CA ASN A 38 8.56 59.99 16.37
C ASN A 38 9.81 59.10 16.12
N ASN A 39 10.72 59.55 15.24
CA ASN A 39 11.99 58.89 14.87
C ASN A 39 13.10 58.99 15.94
N ILE A 40 14.15 58.17 15.81
CA ILE A 40 15.56 58.61 15.77
C ILE A 40 16.49 57.54 15.13
N LEU A 41 17.42 58.02 14.30
CA LEU A 41 18.54 57.35 13.59
C LEU A 41 19.82 58.20 13.88
N PRO A 42 21.06 57.88 13.41
CA PRO A 42 21.54 56.75 12.58
C PRO A 42 22.64 55.96 13.38
N SER A 43 23.90 55.62 13.01
CA SER A 43 24.75 55.73 11.80
C SER A 43 26.06 54.91 11.93
N SER A 44 26.45 54.16 10.88
CA SER A 44 27.84 53.96 10.35
C SER A 44 28.99 53.39 11.24
N ALA A 45 30.09 52.82 10.73
CA ALA A 45 30.43 52.10 9.47
C ALA A 45 31.91 51.61 9.50
N SER A 46 32.29 50.70 8.59
CA SER A 46 33.69 50.36 8.16
C SER A 46 34.60 49.62 9.17
N GLY A 47 35.69 48.96 8.69
CA GLY A 47 36.69 48.32 9.60
C GLY A 47 37.60 47.19 9.04
N SER A 48 38.27 47.38 7.91
CA SER A 48 39.14 46.40 7.22
C SER A 48 40.18 45.57 8.03
N ARG A 49 40.25 44.25 7.71
CA ARG A 49 41.47 43.42 7.45
C ARG A 49 42.51 43.03 8.56
N ARG A 50 42.91 41.73 8.50
CA ARG A 50 44.28 41.10 8.58
C ARG A 50 44.74 40.28 9.83
N ARG A 51 44.84 38.95 9.60
CA ARG A 51 46.00 38.02 9.77
C ARG A 51 46.54 37.59 11.16
N ALA A 52 47.18 36.39 11.11
CA ALA A 52 48.25 35.82 11.96
C ALA A 52 47.84 35.03 13.24
N PHE A 53 48.61 34.04 13.75
CA PHE A 53 49.45 32.94 13.16
C PHE A 53 49.85 31.95 14.31
N HIS A 54 50.48 30.80 14.02
CA HIS A 54 50.96 29.82 15.03
C HIS A 54 52.09 30.31 15.96
N PRO A 55 52.25 29.70 17.16
CA PRO A 55 53.28 28.66 17.42
C PRO A 55 52.63 27.29 17.78
N ARG A 56 53.16 26.08 17.51
CA ARG A 56 54.48 25.41 17.66
C ARG A 56 54.77 24.77 19.05
N GLY A 57 54.92 23.45 19.05
CA GLY A 57 56.05 22.74 19.70
C GLY A 57 55.77 21.99 21.01
N GLY A 58 56.20 20.72 21.08
CA GLY A 58 56.23 19.90 22.30
C GLY A 58 56.18 18.39 21.98
N ALA A 59 57.14 17.61 22.49
CA ALA A 59 57.25 16.16 22.25
C ALA A 59 58.03 15.48 23.40
N ILE A 60 58.50 14.24 23.15
CA ILE A 60 59.51 13.45 23.90
C ILE A 60 59.02 12.70 25.16
N ILE A 61 59.64 11.52 25.36
CA ILE A 61 59.76 10.68 26.58
C ILE A 61 58.65 9.64 26.84
N SER A 62 58.94 8.41 26.41
CA SER A 62 58.52 7.15 27.04
C SER A 62 59.49 6.71 28.13
N PRO A 63 59.10 5.75 29.01
CA PRO A 63 60.02 4.71 29.45
C PRO A 63 59.50 3.28 29.14
N SER A 64 60.35 2.28 29.33
CA SER A 64 60.19 0.91 28.81
C SER A 64 60.61 -0.19 29.79
N GLY A 65 60.23 -1.45 29.49
CA GLY A 65 60.70 -2.68 30.14
C GLY A 65 59.67 -3.37 31.05
N THR A 66 59.74 -4.67 31.32
CA THR A 66 60.55 -5.77 30.74
C THR A 66 59.88 -7.10 31.18
N ALA A 67 59.37 -7.96 30.28
CA ALA A 67 60.07 -8.96 29.45
C ALA A 67 60.45 -10.29 30.15
N ALA A 68 59.64 -11.34 29.93
CA ALA A 68 60.02 -12.77 29.81
C ALA A 68 58.77 -13.64 29.50
N SER A 69 58.76 -14.78 28.78
CA SER A 69 59.46 -15.29 27.57
C SER A 69 59.54 -16.82 27.67
N THR A 70 58.90 -17.55 26.74
CA THR A 70 59.25 -18.88 26.14
C THR A 70 58.01 -19.69 25.71
N LYS A 71 58.02 -20.52 24.65
CA LYS A 71 58.79 -20.52 23.38
C LYS A 71 58.20 -21.57 22.40
N SER A 72 57.86 -21.17 21.17
CA SER A 72 57.91 -21.98 19.93
C SER A 72 57.37 -21.13 18.76
N SER A 73 58.21 -20.47 17.95
CA SER A 73 58.86 -21.02 16.74
C SER A 73 57.85 -21.55 15.69
N SER A 74 57.81 -21.19 14.41
CA SER A 74 58.53 -20.29 13.48
C SER A 74 58.13 -20.80 12.06
N SER A 75 58.30 -20.11 10.93
CA SER A 75 59.07 -18.92 10.57
C SER A 75 58.36 -18.14 9.44
N THR A 76 58.59 -16.82 9.40
CA THR A 76 58.24 -15.96 8.26
C THR A 76 59.50 -15.63 7.47
N SER A 77 59.40 -15.49 6.15
CA SER A 77 60.42 -14.83 5.32
C SER A 77 59.75 -13.78 4.43
N SER A 78 60.23 -12.54 4.48
CA SER A 78 59.64 -11.39 3.81
C SER A 78 60.55 -10.81 2.73
N SER A 79 60.03 -10.62 1.52
CA SER A 79 60.69 -9.84 0.47
C SER A 79 59.67 -9.09 -0.39
N THR A 80 59.40 -7.83 -0.02
CA THR A 80 58.57 -6.93 -0.83
C THR A 80 59.39 -6.37 -1.99
N THR A 81 58.92 -6.50 -3.24
CA THR A 81 59.08 -5.50 -4.34
C THR A 81 58.26 -5.93 -5.57
N THR A 82 57.30 -5.07 -5.95
CA THR A 82 56.59 -4.95 -7.24
C THR A 82 56.22 -6.18 -8.09
N GLY A 83 54.94 -6.29 -8.46
CA GLY A 83 54.60 -6.47 -9.88
C GLY A 83 54.10 -7.83 -10.35
N ASN A 84 52.93 -8.29 -9.90
CA ASN A 84 51.86 -8.70 -10.83
C ASN A 84 50.51 -8.91 -10.13
N SER A 85 49.44 -8.38 -10.72
CA SER A 85 48.06 -8.61 -10.32
C SER A 85 47.49 -9.83 -11.03
N SER A 86 47.21 -10.91 -10.30
CA SER A 86 46.41 -12.02 -10.85
C SER A 86 45.60 -12.76 -9.79
N ARG A 87 44.32 -13.01 -10.13
CA ARG A 87 43.43 -14.07 -9.64
C ARG A 87 43.32 -14.27 -8.11
N SER A 88 42.33 -13.59 -7.52
CA SER A 88 41.39 -14.32 -6.64
C SER A 88 40.33 -15.00 -7.52
N SER A 89 39.80 -16.15 -7.08
CA SER A 89 38.98 -17.05 -7.92
C SER A 89 37.48 -16.77 -7.86
N ASN A 90 36.79 -16.92 -8.99
CA ASN A 90 35.33 -16.96 -9.07
C ASN A 90 34.72 -17.91 -8.03
N ASN A 91 33.69 -17.45 -7.33
CA ASN A 91 32.78 -18.31 -6.56
C ASN A 91 31.32 -17.98 -6.93
N ASN A 92 31.09 -17.79 -8.24
CA ASN A 92 29.83 -17.30 -8.82
C ASN A 92 28.78 -18.43 -8.89
N LYS A 93 28.38 -18.97 -7.74
CA LYS A 93 27.19 -19.82 -7.66
C LYS A 93 25.94 -18.95 -7.86
N PRO A 94 24.96 -19.36 -8.67
CA PRO A 94 23.72 -18.64 -8.79
C PRO A 94 23.03 -18.57 -7.42
N ILE A 95 22.55 -17.39 -7.06
CA ILE A 95 21.68 -17.20 -5.90
C ILE A 95 20.35 -17.87 -6.24
N ILE A 96 19.92 -18.82 -5.41
CA ILE A 96 18.69 -19.59 -5.60
C ILE A 96 17.95 -19.56 -4.27
N ILE A 97 16.70 -19.09 -4.29
CA ILE A 97 15.79 -19.13 -3.15
C ILE A 97 14.70 -20.16 -3.49
N ARG A 98 14.56 -21.20 -2.66
CA ARG A 98 13.47 -22.19 -2.79
C ARG A 98 12.42 -21.95 -1.70
N VAL A 99 11.17 -21.79 -2.12
CA VAL A 99 10.04 -21.49 -1.22
C VAL A 99 9.04 -22.63 -1.31
N ALA A 100 8.95 -23.43 -0.25
CA ALA A 100 7.97 -24.51 -0.19
C ALA A 100 6.55 -23.96 0.03
N PHE A 101 5.57 -24.51 -0.68
CA PHE A 101 4.16 -24.18 -0.49
C PHE A 101 3.29 -25.44 -0.60
N GLN A 102 2.14 -25.46 0.07
CA GLN A 102 1.20 -26.57 -0.04
C GLN A 102 0.27 -26.37 -1.24
N GLY A 103 0.08 -27.43 -2.03
CA GLY A 103 -0.79 -27.46 -3.20
C GLY A 103 -0.04 -27.76 -4.50
N GLU A 104 -0.81 -27.76 -5.59
CA GLU A 104 -0.34 -27.83 -6.98
C GLU A 104 0.13 -26.47 -7.49
N ALA A 105 0.87 -26.45 -8.60
CA ALA A 105 1.23 -25.20 -9.28
C ALA A 105 -0.03 -24.38 -9.65
N GLY A 106 0.01 -23.08 -9.44
CA GLY A 106 -1.15 -22.19 -9.57
C GLY A 106 -2.04 -22.07 -8.32
N ALA A 107 -1.75 -22.80 -7.23
CA ALA A 107 -2.46 -22.61 -5.96
C ALA A 107 -2.34 -21.18 -5.42
N TYR A 108 -3.30 -20.75 -4.60
CA TYR A 108 -3.25 -19.42 -3.96
C TYR A 108 -1.99 -19.21 -3.11
N SER A 109 -1.42 -20.28 -2.54
CA SER A 109 -0.12 -20.26 -1.86
C SER A 109 1.05 -19.92 -2.79
N GLU A 110 1.00 -20.30 -4.07
CA GLU A 110 2.01 -19.89 -5.05
C GLU A 110 1.80 -18.45 -5.50
N LYS A 111 0.55 -18.01 -5.70
CA LYS A 111 0.29 -16.61 -6.03
C LYS A 111 0.75 -15.68 -4.89
N SER A 112 0.48 -16.05 -3.63
CA SER A 112 0.90 -15.29 -2.45
C SER A 112 2.42 -15.23 -2.24
N LEU A 113 3.20 -16.27 -2.56
CA LEU A 113 4.66 -16.16 -2.51
C LEU A 113 5.24 -15.33 -3.66
N ARG A 114 4.60 -15.33 -4.84
CA ARG A 114 5.03 -14.51 -5.99
C ARG A 114 4.74 -13.03 -5.78
N GLU A 115 3.64 -12.70 -5.11
CA GLU A 115 3.32 -11.32 -4.70
C GLU A 115 4.23 -10.82 -3.55
N LEU A 116 4.60 -11.69 -2.59
CA LEU A 116 5.49 -11.32 -1.48
C LEU A 116 6.99 -11.29 -1.84
N LEU A 117 7.48 -12.17 -2.72
CA LEU A 117 8.91 -12.39 -2.98
C LEU A 117 9.34 -12.16 -4.44
N GLY A 118 8.40 -11.75 -5.30
CA GLY A 118 8.62 -11.57 -6.73
C GLY A 118 8.62 -12.88 -7.54
N PRO A 119 8.70 -12.80 -8.89
CA PRO A 119 8.57 -13.95 -9.77
C PRO A 119 9.80 -14.87 -9.80
N ASN A 120 10.96 -14.35 -9.37
CA ASN A 120 12.27 -14.99 -9.56
C ASN A 120 12.57 -16.15 -8.59
N VAL A 121 11.79 -16.31 -7.50
CA VAL A 121 12.00 -17.39 -6.53
C VAL A 121 11.50 -18.73 -7.08
N ILE A 122 12.18 -19.83 -6.71
CA ILE A 122 11.74 -21.18 -7.06
C ILE A 122 10.63 -21.59 -6.11
N ALA A 123 9.39 -21.52 -6.58
CA ALA A 123 8.23 -22.10 -5.92
C ALA A 123 8.33 -23.64 -5.92
N VAL A 124 8.24 -24.28 -4.75
CA VAL A 124 8.35 -25.72 -4.60
C VAL A 124 7.00 -26.29 -4.08
N PRO A 125 6.16 -26.89 -4.95
CA PRO A 125 4.88 -27.46 -4.55
C PRO A 125 5.07 -28.69 -3.65
N ARG A 126 4.15 -28.86 -2.70
CA ARG A 126 4.17 -29.95 -1.71
C ARG A 126 2.75 -30.47 -1.42
N PRO A 127 2.57 -31.78 -1.20
CA PRO A 127 1.23 -32.38 -1.08
C PRO A 127 0.48 -31.96 0.19
N ASN A 128 1.18 -31.70 1.31
CA ASN A 128 0.60 -31.34 2.60
C ASN A 128 1.48 -30.35 3.37
N PHE A 129 0.90 -29.64 4.34
CA PHE A 129 1.61 -28.59 5.07
C PHE A 129 2.85 -29.14 5.80
N GLU A 130 2.76 -30.29 6.49
CA GLU A 130 3.91 -30.88 7.20
C GLU A 130 5.13 -31.04 6.29
N SER A 131 4.93 -31.47 5.04
CA SER A 131 6.01 -31.63 4.08
C SER A 131 6.66 -30.31 3.62
N CYS A 132 6.02 -29.15 3.80
CA CYS A 132 6.62 -27.82 3.65
C CYS A 132 7.55 -27.49 4.82
N TYR A 133 7.07 -27.65 6.06
CA TYR A 133 7.89 -27.42 7.27
C TYR A 133 9.12 -28.35 7.26
N ARG A 134 8.92 -29.61 6.85
CA ARG A 134 9.98 -30.60 6.72
C ARG A 134 11.04 -30.19 5.69
N ALA A 135 10.64 -29.58 4.56
CA ALA A 135 11.57 -29.10 3.53
C ALA A 135 12.48 -27.98 4.05
N VAL A 136 11.92 -27.04 4.82
CA VAL A 136 12.69 -25.95 5.42
C VAL A 136 13.57 -26.46 6.55
N ALA A 137 13.07 -27.38 7.38
CA ALA A 137 13.85 -27.98 8.46
C ALA A 137 15.04 -28.83 7.96
N SER A 138 14.96 -29.42 6.77
CA SER A 138 16.01 -30.24 6.16
C SER A 138 17.01 -29.47 5.27
N ASN A 139 16.77 -28.18 4.98
CA ASN A 139 17.46 -27.36 3.96
C ASN A 139 17.15 -27.78 2.50
N GLU A 140 16.10 -28.57 2.27
CA GLU A 140 15.53 -28.84 0.95
C GLU A 140 14.87 -27.59 0.35
N CYS A 141 14.31 -26.73 1.18
CA CYS A 141 13.86 -25.37 0.84
C CYS A 141 14.44 -24.36 1.83
N ASP A 142 14.41 -23.09 1.48
CA ASP A 142 15.03 -22.00 2.24
C ASP A 142 14.00 -21.27 3.11
N TYR A 143 12.79 -21.12 2.55
CA TYR A 143 11.60 -20.67 3.26
C TYR A 143 10.40 -21.57 2.94
N ALA A 144 9.31 -21.43 3.69
CA ALA A 144 7.99 -21.96 3.33
C ALA A 144 6.94 -20.88 3.52
N ILE A 145 5.98 -20.78 2.62
CA ILE A 145 4.77 -19.98 2.82
C ILE A 145 3.62 -20.88 3.25
N VAL A 146 2.86 -20.46 4.27
CA VAL A 146 1.71 -21.21 4.79
C VAL A 146 0.54 -20.27 5.10
N PRO A 147 -0.70 -20.60 4.71
CA PRO A 147 -1.88 -19.84 5.12
C PRO A 147 -2.18 -20.16 6.58
N ILE A 148 -2.43 -19.13 7.39
CA ILE A 148 -2.70 -19.26 8.82
C ILE A 148 -4.16 -18.92 9.18
N GLU A 149 -4.80 -18.05 8.39
CA GLU A 149 -6.16 -17.58 8.62
C GLU A 149 -6.80 -17.09 7.32
N ASN A 150 -8.10 -17.28 7.16
CA ASN A 150 -8.92 -16.75 6.06
C ASN A 150 -10.14 -16.02 6.64
N SER A 151 -10.53 -14.88 6.07
CA SER A 151 -11.62 -14.04 6.61
C SER A 151 -12.97 -14.75 6.66
N LEU A 152 -13.21 -15.72 5.77
CA LEU A 152 -14.46 -16.49 5.69
C LEU A 152 -14.37 -17.87 6.36
N GLY A 153 -13.19 -18.49 6.34
CA GLY A 153 -12.93 -19.84 6.87
C GLY A 153 -12.36 -19.90 8.29
N GLY A 154 -11.91 -18.78 8.86
CA GLY A 154 -11.21 -18.73 10.15
C GLY A 154 -9.78 -19.27 10.09
N SER A 155 -9.27 -19.75 11.23
CA SER A 155 -7.85 -20.13 11.38
C SER A 155 -7.52 -21.58 11.02
N ILE A 156 -6.40 -21.76 10.34
CA ILE A 156 -5.93 -23.03 9.79
C ILE A 156 -5.07 -23.74 10.84
N HIS A 157 -5.77 -24.44 11.73
CA HIS A 157 -5.24 -25.09 12.94
C HIS A 157 -4.08 -26.06 12.71
N GLU A 158 -3.97 -26.70 11.55
CA GLU A 158 -2.85 -27.59 11.23
C GLU A 158 -1.52 -26.83 11.18
N ASN A 159 -1.48 -25.65 10.56
CA ASN A 159 -0.27 -24.83 10.49
C ASN A 159 0.15 -24.32 11.89
N TYR A 160 -0.82 -23.99 12.75
CA TYR A 160 -0.56 -23.69 14.16
C TYR A 160 0.03 -24.87 14.95
N ASP A 161 -0.38 -26.12 14.68
CA ASP A 161 0.23 -27.32 15.27
C ASP A 161 1.63 -27.61 14.71
N LEU A 162 1.87 -27.32 13.43
CA LEU A 162 3.16 -27.57 12.78
C LEU A 162 4.24 -26.58 13.25
N MET A 163 3.91 -25.30 13.47
CA MET A 163 4.81 -24.34 14.13
C MET A 163 5.23 -24.76 15.55
N LEU A 164 4.37 -25.52 16.26
CA LEU A 164 4.71 -26.08 17.59
C LEU A 164 5.64 -27.30 17.50
N ARG A 165 5.51 -28.12 16.44
CA ARG A 165 6.33 -29.32 16.23
C ARG A 165 7.72 -28.98 15.71
N TYR A 166 7.82 -28.13 14.69
CA TYR A 166 9.08 -27.78 14.04
C TYR A 166 9.85 -26.68 14.80
N ASP A 167 11.04 -26.33 14.31
CA ASP A 167 11.85 -25.23 14.83
C ASP A 167 12.10 -24.19 13.72
N LEU A 168 10.98 -23.72 13.17
CA LEU A 168 10.93 -22.59 12.25
C LEU A 168 10.42 -21.36 12.99
N THR A 169 10.65 -20.19 12.41
CA THR A 169 10.20 -18.89 12.92
C THR A 169 9.64 -18.05 11.79
N ILE A 170 8.67 -17.20 12.10
CA ILE A 170 8.02 -16.31 11.13
C ILE A 170 8.98 -15.17 10.79
N VAL A 171 9.20 -14.94 9.49
CA VAL A 171 10.12 -13.91 8.96
C VAL A 171 9.42 -12.81 8.17
N ALA A 172 8.19 -13.05 7.71
CA ALA A 172 7.27 -12.05 7.14
C ALA A 172 5.83 -12.59 7.18
N GLU A 173 4.85 -11.72 6.97
CA GLU A 173 3.45 -12.05 6.70
C GLU A 173 2.97 -11.41 5.40
N HIS A 174 1.87 -11.89 4.83
CA HIS A 174 1.24 -11.30 3.64
C HIS A 174 -0.27 -11.56 3.63
N ASP A 175 -1.07 -10.50 3.57
CA ASP A 175 -2.53 -10.58 3.52
C ASP A 175 -3.00 -10.59 2.06
N PHE A 176 -3.30 -11.79 1.55
CA PHE A 176 -3.54 -12.06 0.14
C PHE A 176 -5.04 -12.07 -0.20
N ARG A 177 -5.46 -11.37 -1.25
CA ARG A 177 -6.87 -11.29 -1.69
C ARG A 177 -7.25 -12.47 -2.58
N VAL A 178 -8.13 -13.36 -2.10
CA VAL A 178 -8.55 -14.59 -2.80
C VAL A 178 -9.65 -14.28 -3.81
N ARG A 179 -9.25 -13.88 -5.02
CA ARG A 179 -10.16 -13.78 -6.18
C ARG A 179 -10.37 -15.14 -6.83
N HIS A 180 -11.63 -15.49 -7.09
CA HIS A 180 -12.03 -16.67 -7.84
C HIS A 180 -12.22 -16.34 -9.32
N CYS A 181 -11.74 -17.23 -10.18
CA CYS A 181 -11.80 -17.11 -11.64
C CYS A 181 -12.55 -18.31 -12.22
N LEU A 182 -13.46 -18.08 -13.17
CA LEU A 182 -14.11 -19.13 -13.94
C LEU A 182 -13.21 -19.52 -15.13
N LEU A 183 -12.47 -20.62 -14.99
CA LEU A 183 -11.48 -21.08 -15.97
C LEU A 183 -12.05 -22.19 -16.86
N THR A 184 -11.79 -22.14 -18.16
CA THR A 184 -12.36 -23.08 -19.15
C THR A 184 -11.35 -23.51 -20.22
N LYS A 185 -11.76 -24.48 -21.05
CA LYS A 185 -11.13 -24.72 -22.35
C LYS A 185 -11.15 -23.44 -23.20
N PRO A 186 -10.02 -23.03 -23.81
CA PRO A 186 -9.99 -21.92 -24.76
C PRO A 186 -11.04 -22.06 -25.86
N GLY A 187 -11.79 -20.99 -26.10
CA GLY A 187 -12.88 -20.93 -27.07
C GLY A 187 -14.24 -21.47 -26.60
N LEU A 188 -14.40 -21.89 -25.34
CA LEU A 188 -15.70 -22.34 -24.82
C LEU A 188 -16.68 -21.16 -24.61
N ASP A 189 -17.87 -21.19 -25.22
CA ASP A 189 -18.95 -20.24 -24.89
C ASP A 189 -19.45 -20.53 -23.45
N VAL A 190 -19.60 -19.48 -22.64
CA VAL A 190 -20.12 -19.54 -21.27
C VAL A 190 -21.48 -20.27 -21.21
N LYS A 191 -22.31 -20.15 -22.26
CA LYS A 191 -23.61 -20.85 -22.37
C LYS A 191 -23.51 -22.37 -22.40
N ASN A 192 -22.33 -22.93 -22.73
CA ASN A 192 -22.10 -24.37 -22.77
C ASN A 192 -21.59 -24.93 -21.43
N ILE A 193 -21.24 -24.07 -20.46
CA ILE A 193 -20.79 -24.47 -19.13
C ILE A 193 -22.00 -25.02 -18.35
N LYS A 194 -21.94 -26.30 -18.00
CA LYS A 194 -22.95 -27.01 -17.20
C LYS A 194 -22.45 -27.35 -15.79
N TYR A 195 -21.14 -27.46 -15.62
CA TYR A 195 -20.51 -27.84 -14.35
C TYR A 195 -19.39 -26.89 -13.95
N ALA A 196 -19.24 -26.66 -12.66
CA ALA A 196 -18.08 -26.01 -12.07
C ALA A 196 -17.40 -26.96 -11.08
N ILE A 197 -16.09 -27.18 -11.24
CA ILE A 197 -15.28 -28.02 -10.34
C ILE A 197 -14.33 -27.18 -9.49
N SER A 198 -14.33 -27.43 -8.18
CA SER A 198 -13.36 -26.84 -7.23
C SER A 198 -13.44 -27.51 -5.85
N HIS A 199 -12.52 -27.11 -4.97
CA HIS A 199 -12.60 -27.39 -3.54
C HIS A 199 -13.95 -26.94 -2.97
N PRO A 200 -14.63 -27.71 -2.09
CA PRO A 200 -15.96 -27.36 -1.55
C PRO A 200 -16.09 -25.93 -1.03
N GLN A 201 -15.06 -25.40 -0.37
CA GLN A 201 -15.07 -24.03 0.15
C GLN A 201 -15.15 -22.98 -0.97
N ALA A 202 -14.42 -23.17 -2.07
CA ALA A 202 -14.43 -22.25 -3.21
C ALA A 202 -15.76 -22.33 -3.97
N LEU A 203 -16.38 -23.52 -4.06
CA LEU A 203 -17.73 -23.68 -4.59
C LEU A 203 -18.76 -22.94 -3.72
N SER A 204 -18.69 -23.08 -2.40
CA SER A 204 -19.58 -22.36 -1.47
C SER A 204 -19.34 -20.84 -1.42
N GLN A 205 -18.15 -20.39 -1.85
CA GLN A 205 -17.80 -18.97 -1.98
C GLN A 205 -18.26 -18.36 -3.30
N CYS A 206 -18.84 -19.13 -4.24
CA CYS A 206 -19.36 -18.67 -5.53
C CYS A 206 -20.78 -19.20 -5.80
N ASP A 207 -21.54 -19.52 -4.75
CA ASP A 207 -22.79 -20.29 -4.87
C ASP A 207 -23.92 -19.43 -5.46
N ASN A 208 -23.99 -18.14 -5.16
CA ASN A 208 -24.93 -17.24 -5.84
C ASN A 208 -24.56 -17.06 -7.32
N TYR A 209 -23.27 -16.89 -7.64
CA TYR A 209 -22.78 -16.82 -9.02
C TYR A 209 -23.17 -18.05 -9.84
N LEU A 210 -22.95 -19.25 -9.30
CA LEU A 210 -23.24 -20.54 -9.96
C LEU A 210 -24.75 -20.77 -10.10
N ARG A 211 -25.53 -20.56 -9.03
CA ARG A 211 -26.99 -20.69 -9.05
C ARG A 211 -27.64 -19.74 -10.06
N ALA A 212 -27.17 -18.49 -10.16
CA ALA A 212 -27.69 -17.51 -11.12
C ALA A 212 -27.47 -17.90 -12.60
N ARG A 213 -26.45 -18.73 -12.88
CA ARG A 213 -26.12 -19.21 -14.24
C ARG A 213 -26.59 -20.65 -14.50
N GLY A 214 -27.21 -21.31 -13.51
CA GLY A 214 -27.64 -22.72 -13.61
C GLY A 214 -26.48 -23.73 -13.68
N ILE A 215 -25.27 -23.32 -13.29
CA ILE A 215 -24.07 -24.16 -13.34
C ILE A 215 -24.03 -25.06 -12.11
N VAL A 216 -23.90 -26.37 -12.30
CA VAL A 216 -23.94 -27.35 -11.21
C VAL A 216 -22.55 -27.50 -10.56
N PRO A 217 -22.39 -27.18 -9.26
CA PRO A 217 -21.12 -27.36 -8.55
C PRO A 217 -20.80 -28.86 -8.35
N LYS A 218 -19.53 -29.24 -8.49
CA LYS A 218 -19.01 -30.58 -8.19
C LYS A 218 -17.68 -30.50 -7.43
N ALA A 219 -17.68 -31.05 -6.23
CA ALA A 219 -16.51 -31.03 -5.34
C ALA A 219 -15.33 -31.84 -5.90
N THR A 220 -14.14 -31.27 -5.78
CA THR A 220 -12.83 -31.87 -6.09
C THR A 220 -11.85 -31.60 -4.94
N TYR A 221 -10.63 -32.13 -5.01
CA TYR A 221 -9.67 -32.07 -3.89
C TYR A 221 -9.13 -30.65 -3.61
N ASP A 222 -8.73 -29.91 -4.65
CA ASP A 222 -8.21 -28.55 -4.51
C ASP A 222 -8.51 -27.66 -5.74
N THR A 223 -8.29 -26.35 -5.61
CA THR A 223 -8.63 -25.37 -6.66
C THR A 223 -7.71 -25.46 -7.88
N ALA A 224 -6.40 -25.60 -7.70
CA ALA A 224 -5.43 -25.67 -8.79
C ALA A 224 -5.44 -27.05 -9.47
N GLY A 225 -5.60 -28.13 -8.70
CA GLY A 225 -5.88 -29.48 -9.20
C GLY A 225 -7.15 -29.54 -10.07
N SER A 226 -8.15 -28.69 -9.79
CA SER A 226 -9.34 -28.60 -10.64
C SER A 226 -9.04 -27.99 -12.02
N ALA A 227 -8.19 -26.96 -12.09
CA ALA A 227 -7.71 -26.43 -13.37
C ALA A 227 -6.87 -27.49 -14.13
N LYS A 228 -5.98 -28.17 -13.42
CA LYS A 228 -5.14 -29.28 -13.91
C LYS A 228 -5.98 -30.42 -14.52
N MET A 229 -7.08 -30.82 -13.88
CA MET A 229 -8.01 -31.85 -14.39
C MET A 229 -8.56 -31.50 -15.78
N ILE A 230 -9.02 -30.26 -16.02
CA ILE A 230 -9.58 -29.88 -17.33
C ILE A 230 -8.46 -29.87 -18.39
N SER A 231 -7.28 -29.35 -18.06
CA SER A 231 -6.13 -29.30 -18.97
C SER A 231 -5.65 -30.71 -19.39
N LEU A 232 -5.49 -31.63 -18.44
CA LEU A 232 -5.17 -33.04 -18.73
C LEU A 232 -6.23 -33.70 -19.61
N ALA A 233 -7.52 -33.41 -19.35
CA ALA A 233 -8.63 -33.93 -20.14
C ALA A 233 -8.71 -33.33 -21.56
N MET A 234 -8.26 -32.09 -21.78
CA MET A 234 -8.13 -31.51 -23.13
C MET A 234 -7.04 -32.21 -23.96
N ASN A 235 -5.91 -32.49 -23.34
CA ASN A 235 -4.73 -33.05 -24.00
C ASN A 235 -4.83 -34.58 -24.20
N GLY A 236 -5.86 -35.23 -23.66
CA GLY A 236 -6.06 -36.68 -23.74
C GLY A 236 -5.09 -37.49 -22.87
N GLU A 237 -4.35 -36.84 -21.94
CA GLU A 237 -3.28 -37.45 -21.17
C GLU A 237 -3.79 -38.35 -20.03
N LYS A 238 -4.26 -39.55 -20.38
CA LYS A 238 -4.58 -40.60 -19.40
C LYS A 238 -3.31 -41.23 -18.81
N LYS A 239 -2.68 -40.52 -17.87
CA LYS A 239 -1.62 -41.07 -17.00
C LYS A 239 -2.18 -42.19 -16.10
N LYS A 240 -2.06 -43.43 -16.56
CA LYS A 240 -2.41 -44.63 -15.80
C LYS A 240 -1.61 -44.71 -14.49
N GLY A 241 -2.26 -44.41 -13.36
CA GLY A 241 -1.71 -44.59 -12.01
C GLY A 241 -1.95 -43.43 -11.06
N GLU A 242 -2.19 -42.21 -11.56
CA GLU A 242 -2.49 -41.03 -10.74
C GLU A 242 -3.97 -41.00 -10.36
N VAL A 243 -4.31 -41.47 -9.15
CA VAL A 243 -5.69 -41.42 -8.62
C VAL A 243 -6.07 -39.97 -8.30
N GLY A 244 -7.19 -39.51 -8.87
CA GLY A 244 -7.75 -38.18 -8.59
C GLY A 244 -7.48 -37.10 -9.63
N ASN A 245 -6.92 -37.43 -10.81
CA ASN A 245 -6.71 -36.48 -11.92
C ASN A 245 -7.75 -36.58 -13.05
N GLU A 246 -8.81 -37.39 -12.91
CA GLU A 246 -9.91 -37.48 -13.88
C GLU A 246 -11.05 -36.49 -13.53
N LEU A 247 -11.74 -35.98 -14.56
CA LEU A 247 -12.93 -35.13 -14.37
C LEU A 247 -14.09 -35.93 -13.74
N PRO A 248 -14.91 -35.31 -12.86
CA PRO A 248 -16.09 -35.95 -12.28
C PRO A 248 -17.10 -36.46 -13.31
N GLU A 249 -17.94 -37.43 -12.93
CA GLU A 249 -18.91 -38.06 -13.83
C GLU A 249 -19.78 -37.04 -14.59
N GLY A 250 -19.85 -37.17 -15.92
CA GLY A 250 -20.58 -36.26 -16.81
C GLY A 250 -19.88 -34.93 -17.16
N CYS A 251 -18.73 -34.63 -16.53
CA CYS A 251 -17.90 -33.48 -16.91
C CYS A 251 -16.99 -33.80 -18.11
N THR A 252 -16.87 -32.85 -19.03
CA THR A 252 -15.92 -32.84 -20.14
C THR A 252 -15.33 -31.44 -20.31
N PRO A 253 -14.16 -31.26 -20.97
CA PRO A 253 -13.60 -29.93 -21.25
C PRO A 253 -14.54 -28.99 -22.04
N GLU A 254 -15.52 -29.55 -22.74
CA GLU A 254 -16.53 -28.84 -23.55
C GLU A 254 -17.78 -28.44 -22.75
N ASN A 255 -17.90 -28.81 -21.48
CA ASN A 255 -19.07 -28.49 -20.64
C ASN A 255 -18.74 -28.08 -19.19
N THR A 256 -17.45 -28.01 -18.83
CA THR A 256 -17.00 -27.83 -17.44
C THR A 256 -16.03 -26.67 -17.31
N ALA A 257 -16.21 -25.87 -16.26
CA ALA A 257 -15.27 -24.86 -15.80
C ALA A 257 -14.61 -25.29 -14.48
N ALA A 258 -13.44 -24.74 -14.18
CA ALA A 258 -12.81 -24.83 -12.86
C ALA A 258 -12.91 -23.48 -12.15
N ILE A 259 -13.12 -23.48 -10.84
CA ILE A 259 -12.96 -22.28 -10.02
C ILE A 259 -11.59 -22.32 -9.36
N ALA A 260 -10.70 -21.42 -9.77
CA ALA A 260 -9.33 -21.35 -9.25
C ALA A 260 -8.75 -19.92 -9.33
N SER A 261 -7.45 -19.78 -9.10
CA SER A 261 -6.72 -18.53 -9.31
C SER A 261 -6.48 -18.27 -10.81
N ASN A 262 -6.32 -17.00 -11.21
CA ASN A 262 -5.89 -16.67 -12.57
C ASN A 262 -4.50 -17.24 -12.91
N LEU A 263 -3.61 -17.39 -11.91
CA LEU A 263 -2.31 -18.06 -12.07
C LEU A 263 -2.49 -19.54 -12.49
N ALA A 264 -3.43 -20.28 -11.90
CA ALA A 264 -3.73 -21.65 -12.33
C ALA A 264 -4.24 -21.70 -13.79
N GLY A 265 -4.97 -20.68 -14.23
CA GLY A 265 -5.35 -20.53 -15.64
C GLY A 265 -4.13 -20.43 -16.56
N MET A 266 -3.19 -19.54 -16.22
CA MET A 266 -1.92 -19.37 -16.96
C MET A 266 -1.08 -20.66 -16.93
N THR A 267 -0.91 -21.29 -15.75
CA THR A 267 -0.12 -22.52 -15.55
C THR A 267 -0.64 -23.70 -16.38
N PHE A 268 -1.95 -23.83 -16.54
CA PHE A 268 -2.57 -24.99 -17.20
C PHE A 268 -3.18 -24.69 -18.59
N GLY A 269 -2.94 -23.49 -19.14
CA GLY A 269 -3.40 -23.10 -20.47
C GLY A 269 -4.92 -22.94 -20.60
N LEU A 270 -5.60 -22.56 -19.50
CA LEU A 270 -7.04 -22.32 -19.47
C LEU A 270 -7.37 -20.85 -19.77
N GLU A 271 -8.51 -20.63 -20.41
CA GLU A 271 -9.06 -19.29 -20.62
C GLU A 271 -9.90 -18.87 -19.41
N CYS A 272 -9.61 -17.70 -18.83
CA CYS A 272 -10.46 -17.08 -17.82
C CYS A 272 -11.66 -16.41 -18.50
N LYS A 273 -12.88 -16.76 -18.10
CA LYS A 273 -14.13 -16.19 -18.63
C LYS A 273 -14.67 -15.04 -17.78
N GLU A 274 -14.41 -15.07 -16.47
CA GLU A 274 -14.86 -14.07 -15.51
C GLU A 274 -13.95 -14.18 -14.26
N GLU A 275 -13.44 -13.06 -13.74
CA GLU A 275 -12.65 -12.97 -12.49
C GLU A 275 -13.44 -12.15 -11.45
N GLY A 276 -13.31 -12.50 -10.17
CA GLY A 276 -14.12 -11.90 -9.10
C GLY A 276 -15.50 -12.54 -8.98
N ILE A 277 -15.60 -13.85 -9.24
CA ILE A 277 -16.87 -14.59 -9.21
C ILE A 277 -17.31 -15.02 -7.80
N GLU A 278 -16.56 -14.63 -6.77
CA GLU A 278 -16.92 -14.86 -5.38
C GLU A 278 -18.12 -14.01 -4.92
N ASP A 279 -18.93 -14.57 -4.01
CA ASP A 279 -20.13 -13.96 -3.44
C ASP A 279 -19.83 -12.86 -2.39
N ASP A 280 -18.56 -12.73 -1.96
CA ASP A 280 -18.09 -11.79 -0.92
C ASP A 280 -16.71 -11.21 -1.33
N ASP A 281 -16.66 -9.90 -1.55
CA ASP A 281 -15.46 -9.21 -2.03
C ASP A 281 -14.40 -8.94 -0.94
N SER A 282 -14.63 -9.40 0.29
CA SER A 282 -13.72 -9.32 1.44
C SER A 282 -13.00 -10.65 1.75
N ASN A 283 -12.98 -11.61 0.82
CA ASN A 283 -12.26 -12.89 0.95
C ASN A 283 -10.72 -12.70 0.90
N PHE A 284 -10.08 -12.62 2.08
CA PHE A 284 -8.63 -12.51 2.27
C PHE A 284 -8.07 -13.74 3.00
N THR A 285 -6.85 -14.15 2.67
CA THR A 285 -6.09 -15.19 3.39
C THR A 285 -4.76 -14.61 3.84
N ARG A 286 -4.51 -14.67 5.15
CA ARG A 286 -3.24 -14.28 5.75
C ARG A 286 -2.25 -15.43 5.65
N PHE A 287 -1.14 -15.18 4.97
CA PHE A 287 -0.01 -16.09 4.83
C PHE A 287 1.14 -15.68 5.76
N LEU A 288 1.88 -16.66 6.25
CA LEU A 288 3.12 -16.47 7.00
C LEU A 288 4.28 -17.09 6.22
N LEU A 289 5.38 -16.33 6.08
CA LEU A 289 6.64 -16.83 5.54
C LEU A 289 7.50 -17.34 6.70
N LEU A 290 7.91 -18.60 6.64
CA LEU A 290 8.65 -19.30 7.69
C LEU A 290 10.08 -19.58 7.26
N GLY A 291 11.04 -19.31 8.15
CA GLY A 291 12.46 -19.57 7.94
C GLY A 291 13.14 -20.30 9.10
N ARG A 292 14.38 -20.75 8.89
CA ARG A 292 15.24 -21.38 9.92
C ARG A 292 15.86 -20.38 10.92
N ARG A 293 15.81 -19.08 10.63
CA ARG A 293 16.41 -18.00 11.42
C ARG A 293 15.46 -16.82 11.48
N GLY A 294 15.38 -16.16 12.63
CA GLY A 294 14.56 -14.97 12.83
C GLY A 294 15.17 -13.75 12.14
N VAL A 295 14.31 -12.77 11.85
CA VAL A 295 14.69 -11.46 11.31
C VAL A 295 14.64 -10.34 12.37
N THR A 296 14.36 -10.69 13.62
CA THR A 296 14.07 -9.79 14.73
C THR A 296 15.18 -8.76 14.97
N GLN A 297 16.44 -9.14 14.77
CA GLN A 297 17.63 -8.29 14.85
C GLN A 297 17.75 -7.22 13.73
N TYR A 298 16.91 -7.28 12.69
CA TYR A 298 16.81 -6.26 11.63
C TYR A 298 15.62 -5.30 11.85
N LEU A 299 14.78 -5.57 12.86
CA LEU A 299 13.70 -4.67 13.26
C LEU A 299 14.24 -3.47 14.03
N ASN A 300 13.55 -2.35 13.93
CA ASN A 300 13.81 -1.13 14.69
C ASN A 300 12.52 -0.30 14.75
N LYS A 301 12.48 0.70 15.65
CA LYS A 301 11.28 1.52 15.93
C LYS A 301 10.71 2.30 14.74
N LYS A 302 11.34 2.31 13.55
CA LYS A 302 10.78 2.89 12.31
C LYS A 302 10.02 1.89 11.44
N ILE A 303 10.10 0.60 11.73
CA ILE A 303 9.50 -0.52 10.99
C ILE A 303 8.30 -1.06 11.78
N PRO A 304 7.06 -0.88 11.29
CA PRO A 304 5.89 -1.55 11.87
C PRO A 304 6.15 -3.05 11.95
N SER A 305 6.02 -3.60 13.15
CA SER A 305 6.44 -4.96 13.49
C SER A 305 5.30 -5.69 14.20
N LYS A 306 5.23 -7.00 14.00
CA LYS A 306 4.28 -7.89 14.67
C LYS A 306 5.05 -9.02 15.34
N THR A 307 4.65 -9.35 16.56
CA THR A 307 5.19 -10.51 17.30
C THR A 307 4.07 -11.52 17.52
N SER A 308 4.18 -12.66 16.87
CA SER A 308 3.27 -13.80 17.09
C SER A 308 3.81 -14.68 18.20
N LEU A 309 2.96 -15.04 19.16
CA LEU A 309 3.32 -15.94 20.26
C LEU A 309 2.21 -16.94 20.57
N VAL A 310 2.60 -18.01 21.26
CA VAL A 310 1.71 -19.07 21.72
C VAL A 310 2.00 -19.38 23.19
N PHE A 311 0.95 -19.47 23.99
CA PHE A 311 1.07 -19.74 25.43
C PHE A 311 -0.05 -20.66 25.95
N THR A 312 0.15 -21.22 27.15
CA THR A 312 -0.83 -22.09 27.82
C THR A 312 -0.97 -21.68 29.27
N LEU A 313 -2.20 -21.54 29.75
CA LEU A 313 -2.51 -21.12 31.12
C LEU A 313 -3.06 -22.28 31.96
N PRO A 314 -2.96 -22.19 33.30
CA PRO A 314 -3.87 -22.92 34.18
C PRO A 314 -5.33 -22.63 33.79
N ASN A 315 -6.17 -23.67 33.69
CA ASN A 315 -7.57 -23.51 33.32
C ASN A 315 -8.43 -23.15 34.55
N ASN A 316 -8.25 -21.93 35.06
CA ASN A 316 -9.03 -21.35 36.15
C ASN A 316 -9.67 -20.00 35.77
N ALA A 317 -10.71 -19.61 36.51
CA ALA A 317 -11.51 -18.42 36.21
C ALA A 317 -10.65 -17.14 36.18
N GLY A 318 -10.78 -16.37 35.10
CA GLY A 318 -10.04 -15.11 34.91
C GLY A 318 -8.56 -15.26 34.53
N ALA A 319 -8.05 -16.47 34.26
CA ALA A 319 -6.66 -16.68 33.84
C ALA A 319 -6.30 -15.82 32.61
N LEU A 320 -7.11 -15.89 31.55
CA LEU A 320 -6.87 -15.17 30.31
C LEU A 320 -6.81 -13.65 30.53
N TYR A 321 -7.75 -13.09 31.31
CA TYR A 321 -7.76 -11.68 31.66
C TYR A 321 -6.45 -11.23 32.34
N LYS A 322 -5.95 -12.01 33.31
CA LYS A 322 -4.68 -11.72 34.00
C LYS A 322 -3.48 -11.79 33.07
N SER A 323 -3.47 -12.73 32.13
CA SER A 323 -2.39 -12.88 31.15
C SER A 323 -2.39 -11.81 30.05
N LEU A 324 -3.54 -11.25 29.68
CA LEU A 324 -3.60 -10.18 28.68
C LEU A 324 -3.32 -8.80 29.29
N ALA A 325 -3.61 -8.63 30.58
CA ALA A 325 -3.29 -7.41 31.31
C ALA A 325 -1.80 -7.04 31.29
N CYS A 326 -0.87 -7.99 31.07
CA CYS A 326 0.55 -7.64 30.94
C CYS A 326 0.88 -6.81 29.68
N PHE A 327 0.06 -6.94 28.63
CA PHE A 327 0.16 -6.15 27.39
C PHE A 327 -0.66 -4.86 27.49
N SER A 328 -1.93 -4.95 27.90
CA SER A 328 -2.83 -3.79 27.96
C SER A 328 -2.46 -2.76 29.04
N LEU A 329 -1.72 -3.13 30.09
CA LEU A 329 -1.17 -2.17 31.07
C LEU A 329 0.15 -1.52 30.61
N ARG A 330 0.56 -1.73 29.36
CA ARG A 330 1.72 -1.13 28.70
C ARG A 330 1.36 -0.53 27.32
N ASP A 331 0.07 -0.34 27.07
CA ASP A 331 -0.48 0.15 25.79
C ASP A 331 0.00 -0.65 24.56
N ILE A 332 0.25 -1.96 24.73
CA ILE A 332 0.64 -2.87 23.64
C ILE A 332 -0.62 -3.42 22.97
N ASP A 333 -0.87 -2.99 21.73
CA ASP A 333 -2.01 -3.44 20.93
C ASP A 333 -1.92 -4.92 20.52
N MET A 334 -3.09 -5.58 20.54
CA MET A 334 -3.28 -6.99 20.21
C MET A 334 -4.17 -7.11 18.96
N SER A 335 -3.64 -7.70 17.89
CA SER A 335 -4.28 -7.79 16.57
C SER A 335 -5.01 -9.11 16.30
N LYS A 336 -4.61 -10.20 16.98
CA LYS A 336 -5.31 -11.49 16.98
C LYS A 336 -5.22 -12.12 18.37
N ILE A 337 -6.31 -12.73 18.81
CA ILE A 337 -6.30 -13.67 19.93
C ILE A 337 -7.21 -14.86 19.65
N GLU A 338 -6.75 -16.08 19.92
CA GLU A 338 -7.52 -17.30 19.68
C GLU A 338 -7.23 -18.37 20.75
N SER A 339 -8.28 -18.95 21.33
CA SER A 339 -8.20 -20.04 22.31
C SER A 339 -8.54 -21.39 21.68
N ARG A 340 -7.63 -22.37 21.78
CA ARG A 340 -7.82 -23.70 21.16
C ARG A 340 -7.57 -24.84 22.16
N PRO A 341 -8.45 -25.84 22.28
CA PRO A 341 -8.20 -27.03 23.08
C PRO A 341 -7.01 -27.84 22.53
N MET A 342 -6.05 -28.19 23.39
CA MET A 342 -4.92 -29.07 23.03
C MET A 342 -5.09 -30.48 23.55
N SER A 343 -4.57 -31.45 22.80
CA SER A 343 -4.44 -32.84 23.26
C SER A 343 -3.37 -32.97 24.36
N ALA A 344 -3.57 -33.93 25.26
CA ALA A 344 -2.59 -34.23 26.30
C ALA A 344 -1.22 -34.64 25.73
N ALA A 345 -1.20 -35.29 24.57
CA ALA A 345 0.02 -35.69 23.87
C ALA A 345 0.85 -34.48 23.41
N LEU A 346 0.21 -33.48 22.77
CA LEU A 346 0.87 -32.25 22.33
C LEU A 346 1.41 -31.44 23.52
N LEU A 347 0.61 -31.27 24.58
CA LEU A 347 1.05 -30.57 25.78
C LEU A 347 2.23 -31.26 26.48
N ASN A 348 2.24 -32.59 26.55
CA ASN A 348 3.37 -33.35 27.10
C ASN A 348 4.63 -33.16 26.25
N TYR A 349 4.53 -33.22 24.91
CA TYR A 349 5.64 -32.93 23.99
C TYR A 349 6.25 -31.53 24.24
N LEU A 350 5.41 -30.49 24.36
CA LEU A 350 5.86 -29.13 24.65
C LEU A 350 6.56 -29.02 26.02
N ARG A 351 6.02 -29.67 27.05
CA ARG A 351 6.63 -29.72 28.39
C ARG A 351 8.00 -30.42 28.37
N PHE A 352 8.16 -31.53 27.63
CA PHE A 352 9.46 -32.19 27.48
C PHE A 352 10.48 -31.36 26.68
N ARG A 353 10.04 -30.58 25.67
CA ARG A 353 10.93 -29.69 24.90
C ARG A 353 11.51 -28.58 25.77
N LYS A 354 10.75 -28.05 26.74
CA LYS A 354 11.21 -27.06 27.75
C LYS A 354 12.44 -27.55 28.53
N ILE A 355 12.53 -28.86 28.81
CA ILE A 355 13.61 -29.47 29.60
C ILE A 355 14.92 -29.59 28.80
N LYS A 356 14.87 -29.75 27.47
CA LYS A 356 16.08 -29.92 26.63
C LYS A 356 16.83 -28.62 26.30
N VAL A 357 16.24 -27.45 26.56
CA VAL A 357 16.85 -26.14 26.25
C VAL A 357 17.58 -25.55 27.48
N GLY A 358 17.28 -26.02 28.69
CA GLY A 358 17.99 -25.65 29.93
C GLY A 358 18.99 -26.72 30.37
N GLY A 359 20.28 -26.47 30.19
CA GLY A 359 21.35 -27.42 30.53
C GLY A 359 21.69 -27.45 32.02
N LEU A 360 21.11 -28.40 32.77
CA LEU A 360 21.37 -28.71 34.19
C LEU A 360 20.90 -27.58 35.17
N SER A 361 20.51 -27.88 36.41
CA SER A 361 20.87 -29.03 37.26
C SER A 361 19.69 -29.84 37.82
N SER A 362 19.97 -31.11 38.11
CA SER A 362 19.10 -32.01 38.84
C SER A 362 19.49 -32.06 40.33
N SER A 363 18.93 -31.17 41.15
CA SER A 363 19.07 -31.21 42.61
C SER A 363 18.01 -32.12 43.23
N SER A 364 18.34 -33.40 43.39
CA SER A 364 17.47 -34.39 44.05
C SER A 364 17.24 -34.01 45.52
N THR A 365 16.06 -33.48 45.84
CA THR A 365 15.62 -33.23 47.22
C THR A 365 14.47 -34.16 47.58
N SER A 366 14.75 -35.23 48.31
CA SER A 366 13.75 -36.22 48.74
C SER A 366 13.04 -35.77 50.02
N SER A 367 11.83 -35.24 49.89
CA SER A 367 10.92 -34.93 51.01
C SER A 367 9.72 -35.89 51.05
N SER A 368 9.89 -37.03 51.74
CA SER A 368 8.82 -37.98 52.01
C SER A 368 7.75 -37.38 52.95
N GLY A 369 6.54 -37.10 52.45
CA GLY A 369 5.60 -36.19 53.13
C GLY A 369 4.11 -36.52 53.04
N LYS A 370 3.70 -37.78 53.33
CA LYS A 370 2.31 -38.27 53.51
C LYS A 370 1.36 -38.14 52.28
N GLY A 371 0.64 -39.22 52.00
CA GLY A 371 -0.35 -39.25 50.93
C GLY A 371 -1.69 -38.64 51.33
N GLY A 372 -2.26 -37.80 50.45
CA GLY A 372 -3.69 -37.53 50.38
C GLY A 372 -4.27 -38.25 49.15
N SER A 373 -5.34 -39.02 49.33
CA SER A 373 -6.03 -39.69 48.21
C SER A 373 -6.92 -38.68 47.46
N GLY A 374 -6.28 -37.77 46.73
CA GLY A 374 -6.92 -36.74 45.93
C GLY A 374 -6.29 -36.67 44.55
N THR A 375 -6.73 -37.52 43.62
CA THR A 375 -6.53 -37.27 42.20
C THR A 375 -7.42 -36.09 41.80
N GLU A 376 -6.93 -34.87 41.94
CA GLU A 376 -7.53 -33.72 41.25
C GLU A 376 -7.54 -34.04 39.75
N GLU A 377 -8.74 -34.23 39.18
CA GLU A 377 -8.90 -34.45 37.75
C GLU A 377 -8.51 -33.16 37.02
N LEU A 378 -7.22 -33.05 36.67
CA LEU A 378 -6.69 -31.96 35.85
C LEU A 378 -7.60 -31.77 34.63
N PRO A 379 -8.21 -30.59 34.44
CA PRO A 379 -9.42 -30.43 33.66
C PRO A 379 -9.29 -31.04 32.27
N ARG A 380 -10.33 -31.80 31.86
CA ARG A 380 -10.37 -32.59 30.63
C ARG A 380 -10.03 -31.78 29.38
N PHE A 381 -10.34 -30.49 29.40
CA PHE A 381 -9.95 -29.52 28.38
C PHE A 381 -8.84 -28.59 28.91
N ARG A 382 -7.75 -28.49 28.16
CA ARG A 382 -6.62 -27.59 28.39
C ARG A 382 -6.43 -26.76 27.12
N TYR A 383 -6.11 -25.48 27.25
CA TYR A 383 -6.08 -24.54 26.14
C TYR A 383 -4.67 -24.05 25.84
N CYS A 384 -4.33 -23.95 24.56
CA CYS A 384 -3.36 -22.97 24.10
C CYS A 384 -4.09 -21.70 23.67
N PHE A 385 -3.34 -20.60 23.69
CA PHE A 385 -3.74 -19.30 23.19
C PHE A 385 -2.70 -18.85 22.17
N TYR A 386 -3.15 -18.47 20.97
CA TYR A 386 -2.33 -17.79 19.97
C TYR A 386 -2.64 -16.30 20.06
N LEU A 387 -1.60 -15.46 20.03
CA LEU A 387 -1.69 -14.02 20.23
C LEU A 387 -0.69 -13.30 19.33
N ASP A 388 -1.16 -12.31 18.59
CA ASP A 388 -0.34 -11.42 17.78
C ASP A 388 -0.37 -9.99 18.33
N ILE A 389 0.79 -9.48 18.78
CA ILE A 389 0.94 -8.09 19.25
C ILE A 389 1.60 -7.20 18.19
N LEU A 390 1.19 -5.94 18.11
CA LEU A 390 1.66 -4.96 17.12
C LEU A 390 2.95 -4.24 17.56
N SER A 391 3.96 -5.00 17.97
CA SER A 391 5.26 -4.49 18.43
C SER A 391 6.38 -5.55 18.25
N SER A 392 7.64 -5.17 18.42
CA SER A 392 8.81 -6.08 18.30
C SER A 392 9.14 -6.78 19.62
N GLU A 393 9.63 -8.03 19.58
CA GLU A 393 10.23 -8.69 20.76
C GLU A 393 11.46 -7.93 21.32
N LEU A 394 12.01 -6.97 20.58
CA LEU A 394 13.09 -6.09 21.06
C LEU A 394 12.62 -4.81 21.79
N ASP A 395 11.32 -4.52 21.80
CA ASP A 395 10.80 -3.36 22.54
C ASP A 395 10.71 -3.69 24.05
N GLU A 396 11.21 -2.79 24.90
CA GLU A 396 11.37 -3.01 26.34
C GLU A 396 10.05 -3.38 27.04
N ASP A 397 8.97 -2.70 26.69
CA ASP A 397 7.62 -3.00 27.19
C ASP A 397 7.12 -4.38 26.77
N VAL A 398 7.45 -4.82 25.55
CA VAL A 398 7.14 -6.17 25.06
C VAL A 398 7.96 -7.22 25.82
N GLN A 399 9.24 -6.97 26.09
CA GLN A 399 10.07 -7.88 26.89
C GLN A 399 9.56 -8.00 28.33
N ASN A 400 9.15 -6.89 28.93
CA ASN A 400 8.53 -6.85 30.26
C ASN A 400 7.16 -7.55 30.28
N ALA A 401 6.33 -7.39 29.25
CA ALA A 401 5.07 -8.10 29.10
C ALA A 401 5.29 -9.62 28.93
N LEU A 402 6.22 -10.01 28.06
CA LEU A 402 6.59 -11.42 27.83
C LEU A 402 7.18 -12.07 29.09
N HIS A 403 7.96 -11.35 29.92
CA HIS A 403 8.44 -11.85 31.20
C HIS A 403 7.28 -12.18 32.15
N HIS A 404 6.37 -11.22 32.34
CA HIS A 404 5.19 -11.39 33.19
C HIS A 404 4.24 -12.48 32.66
N LEU A 405 4.10 -12.63 31.35
CA LEU A 405 3.36 -13.74 30.74
C LEU A 405 4.03 -15.10 31.01
N ARG A 406 5.37 -15.18 30.93
CA ARG A 406 6.16 -16.39 31.21
C ARG A 406 6.09 -16.82 32.68
N GLU A 407 5.85 -15.89 33.60
CA GLU A 407 5.57 -16.18 35.02
C GLU A 407 4.17 -16.80 35.24
N GLN A 408 3.16 -16.36 34.46
CA GLN A 408 1.78 -16.82 34.58
C GLN A 408 1.45 -18.08 33.74
N SER A 409 2.37 -18.57 32.91
CA SER A 409 2.10 -19.62 31.92
C SER A 409 2.95 -20.87 32.08
N ASP A 410 2.31 -22.03 31.91
CA ASP A 410 2.95 -23.36 31.83
C ASP A 410 4.04 -23.40 30.75
N TYR A 411 3.73 -22.77 29.62
CA TYR A 411 4.52 -22.70 28.41
C TYR A 411 4.18 -21.40 27.68
N CYS A 412 5.21 -20.73 27.16
CA CYS A 412 5.10 -19.56 26.30
C CYS A 412 6.26 -19.58 25.30
N ARG A 413 5.97 -19.46 24.01
CA ARG A 413 6.95 -19.39 22.91
C ARG A 413 6.60 -18.24 21.97
N VAL A 414 7.57 -17.41 21.62
CA VAL A 414 7.45 -16.52 20.45
C VAL A 414 7.66 -17.37 19.19
N LEU A 415 6.72 -17.26 18.25
CA LEU A 415 6.73 -17.94 16.95
C LEU A 415 7.46 -17.11 15.89
N GLY A 416 7.54 -15.79 16.10
CA GLY A 416 8.42 -14.88 15.37
C GLY A 416 8.09 -13.43 15.74
N SER A 417 9.10 -12.56 15.63
CA SER A 417 8.95 -11.10 15.63
C SER A 417 9.48 -10.60 14.29
N TYR A 418 8.59 -10.06 13.45
CA TYR A 418 8.77 -9.86 12.01
C TYR A 418 8.11 -8.54 11.55
N PRO A 419 8.48 -7.98 10.38
CA PRO A 419 7.83 -6.80 9.84
C PRO A 419 6.36 -7.07 9.45
N ALA A 420 5.48 -6.10 9.70
CA ALA A 420 4.08 -6.14 9.28
C ALA A 420 3.89 -5.69 7.82
N ASN A 421 2.67 -5.83 7.29
CA ASN A 421 2.21 -5.25 6.03
C ASN A 421 3.02 -5.69 4.79
N SER A 422 3.25 -6.99 4.60
CA SER A 422 3.95 -7.57 3.44
C SER A 422 5.40 -7.11 3.20
N ARG A 423 6.02 -6.43 4.17
CA ARG A 423 7.39 -5.92 4.06
C ARG A 423 8.42 -7.00 4.33
N LEU A 424 9.54 -6.98 3.60
CA LEU A 424 10.72 -7.80 3.85
C LEU A 424 11.81 -7.02 4.60
N VAL A 425 12.68 -7.72 5.35
CA VAL A 425 13.88 -7.16 6.01
C VAL A 425 15.02 -8.20 6.07
N GLY A 426 16.26 -7.72 6.21
CA GLY A 426 17.43 -8.56 6.45
C GLY A 426 17.66 -9.62 5.35
N PRO A 427 18.14 -10.84 5.68
CA PRO A 427 18.47 -11.89 4.72
C PRO A 427 17.34 -12.37 3.80
N VAL A 428 16.07 -12.01 4.08
CA VAL A 428 14.96 -12.27 3.16
C VAL A 428 14.96 -11.22 2.04
N ALA A 429 15.03 -9.93 2.43
CA ALA A 429 15.15 -8.82 1.48
C ALA A 429 16.47 -8.89 0.70
N GLU A 430 17.60 -8.98 1.40
CA GLU A 430 18.95 -9.07 0.80
C GLU A 430 19.06 -10.20 -0.23
N ALA A 431 18.43 -11.35 0.03
CA ALA A 431 18.44 -12.47 -0.91
C ALA A 431 17.53 -12.21 -2.12
N VAL A 432 16.33 -11.63 -1.93
CA VAL A 432 15.41 -11.28 -3.03
C VAL A 432 16.02 -10.17 -3.90
N ASP A 433 16.61 -9.14 -3.30
CA ASP A 433 17.29 -8.05 -3.99
C ASP A 433 18.49 -8.57 -4.79
N ALA A 434 19.32 -9.45 -4.20
CA ALA A 434 20.46 -10.04 -4.88
C ALA A 434 20.05 -11.05 -5.98
N LEU A 435 18.94 -11.77 -5.80
CA LEU A 435 18.33 -12.63 -6.82
C LEU A 435 17.80 -11.79 -8.00
N ASN A 436 17.12 -10.69 -7.71
CA ASN A 436 16.64 -9.74 -8.72
C ASN A 436 17.82 -9.11 -9.49
N ALA A 437 18.87 -8.65 -8.79
CA ALA A 437 20.08 -8.10 -9.41
C ALA A 437 20.84 -9.14 -10.25
N ALA A 438 20.96 -10.39 -9.77
CA ALA A 438 21.54 -11.49 -10.54
C ALA A 438 20.71 -11.80 -11.80
N ASN A 439 19.37 -11.73 -11.71
CA ASN A 439 18.49 -11.93 -12.84
C ASN A 439 18.43 -10.74 -13.80
N VAL A 440 18.79 -9.51 -13.42
CA VAL A 440 19.08 -8.43 -14.40
C VAL A 440 20.32 -8.79 -15.23
N GLY A 441 21.37 -9.32 -14.60
CA GLY A 441 22.56 -9.80 -15.30
C GLY A 441 22.31 -11.02 -16.20
N LYS A 442 21.43 -11.95 -15.79
CA LYS A 442 21.07 -13.14 -16.56
C LYS A 442 20.00 -12.92 -17.62
N ALA A 443 19.05 -12.00 -17.40
CA ALA A 443 18.06 -11.65 -18.41
C ALA A 443 18.74 -11.16 -19.71
N HIS A 444 19.87 -10.44 -19.59
CA HIS A 444 20.65 -10.00 -20.75
C HIS A 444 21.16 -11.15 -21.66
N ASP A 445 21.35 -12.37 -21.13
CA ASP A 445 21.78 -13.57 -21.89
C ASP A 445 20.63 -14.55 -22.17
N GLU A 446 19.69 -14.73 -21.24
CA GLU A 446 18.63 -15.75 -21.33
C GLU A 446 17.39 -15.24 -22.09
N MET A 447 17.07 -13.94 -22.02
CA MET A 447 16.02 -13.30 -22.83
C MET A 447 16.37 -13.30 -24.33
N MET A 448 17.67 -13.23 -24.66
CA MET A 448 18.22 -13.38 -26.02
C MET A 448 17.98 -14.78 -26.63
N THR A 449 17.58 -15.78 -25.82
CA THR A 449 17.43 -17.17 -26.28
C THR A 449 15.97 -17.56 -26.50
N ASP A 450 15.08 -17.33 -25.53
CA ASP A 450 13.69 -17.84 -25.60
C ASP A 450 12.72 -16.92 -26.39
N LEU A 451 12.99 -15.61 -26.51
CA LEU A 451 12.15 -14.71 -27.33
C LEU A 451 12.21 -15.03 -28.84
N ARG A 452 13.17 -15.84 -29.29
CA ARG A 452 13.26 -16.27 -30.69
C ARG A 452 12.11 -17.17 -31.16
N LEU A 453 11.23 -17.63 -30.26
CA LEU A 453 10.16 -18.57 -30.62
C LEU A 453 8.72 -18.23 -30.16
N LYS A 454 8.36 -16.94 -30.09
CA LYS A 454 7.01 -16.44 -30.53
C LYS A 454 6.93 -14.91 -30.64
N SER A 455 6.76 -14.44 -31.88
CA SER A 455 6.08 -13.18 -32.27
C SER A 455 6.48 -11.87 -31.54
N LEU A 456 7.64 -11.33 -31.88
CA LEU A 456 7.93 -9.88 -31.88
C LEU A 456 8.85 -9.54 -33.10
N PRO A 457 9.01 -8.25 -33.49
CA PRO A 457 9.69 -7.88 -34.75
C PRO A 457 11.22 -7.94 -34.66
N SER A 458 11.86 -7.66 -35.81
CA SER A 458 13.31 -7.73 -36.05
C SER A 458 14.19 -6.82 -35.18
N ASP A 459 15.38 -7.31 -34.83
CA ASP A 459 16.46 -6.66 -34.04
C ASP A 459 16.83 -5.22 -34.46
N ASP A 460 16.46 -4.75 -35.65
CA ASP A 460 16.68 -3.36 -36.12
C ASP A 460 15.91 -2.28 -35.33
N ASP A 461 14.85 -2.65 -34.60
CA ASP A 461 13.92 -1.68 -33.99
C ASP A 461 14.44 -1.00 -32.72
N GLU A 462 15.35 -1.63 -31.96
CA GLU A 462 15.75 -1.14 -30.63
C GLU A 462 16.72 0.06 -30.66
N ALA A 463 17.32 0.35 -31.80
CA ALA A 463 18.43 1.32 -31.95
C ALA A 463 18.01 2.73 -32.43
N ARG A 464 16.72 3.01 -32.65
CA ARG A 464 16.28 4.29 -33.22
C ARG A 464 16.28 5.44 -32.19
N GLN A 465 17.17 6.40 -32.37
CA GLN A 465 17.05 7.71 -31.71
C GLN A 465 15.86 8.50 -32.29
N LEU A 466 14.87 8.82 -31.45
CA LEU A 466 13.72 9.67 -31.81
C LEU A 466 14.06 11.16 -31.76
N ASN A 467 13.34 11.96 -32.55
CA ASN A 467 13.26 13.40 -32.47
C ASN A 467 11.93 13.78 -31.78
N ILE A 468 12.00 14.29 -30.55
CA ILE A 468 10.86 14.55 -29.66
C ILE A 468 10.71 16.05 -29.46
N GLY A 469 9.50 16.58 -29.66
CA GLY A 469 9.18 17.99 -29.46
C GLY A 469 8.19 18.17 -28.31
N PHE A 470 8.52 18.99 -27.32
CA PHE A 470 7.61 19.37 -26.23
C PHE A 470 6.86 20.65 -26.59
N VAL A 471 5.53 20.60 -26.52
CA VAL A 471 4.64 21.77 -26.59
C VAL A 471 4.21 22.10 -25.17
N GLY A 472 4.61 23.27 -24.68
CA GLY A 472 4.55 23.63 -23.26
C GLY A 472 5.85 23.25 -22.52
N TYR A 473 6.43 24.19 -21.78
CA TYR A 473 7.73 24.02 -21.11
C TYR A 473 7.73 24.55 -19.67
N GLY A 474 6.62 24.34 -18.97
CA GLY A 474 6.54 24.45 -17.51
C GLY A 474 7.25 23.28 -16.80
N ALA A 475 7.25 23.29 -15.46
CA ALA A 475 8.06 22.39 -14.62
C ALA A 475 7.96 20.90 -14.97
N PHE A 476 6.77 20.39 -15.33
CA PHE A 476 6.62 19.00 -15.75
C PHE A 476 7.24 18.71 -17.13
N GLY A 477 7.04 19.60 -18.10
CA GLY A 477 7.69 19.50 -19.42
C GLY A 477 9.22 19.54 -19.34
N GLN A 478 9.76 20.36 -18.44
CA GLN A 478 11.20 20.43 -18.14
C GLN A 478 11.74 19.17 -17.44
N TYR A 479 10.98 18.60 -16.50
CA TYR A 479 11.34 17.34 -15.86
C TYR A 479 11.38 16.21 -16.88
N LEU A 480 10.37 16.09 -17.74
CA LEU A 480 10.25 14.99 -18.68
C LEU A 480 11.21 15.11 -19.87
N SER A 481 11.44 16.32 -20.39
CA SER A 481 12.43 16.57 -21.46
C SER A 481 13.84 16.15 -21.04
N LYS A 482 14.21 16.40 -19.77
CA LYS A 482 15.49 16.03 -19.17
C LYS A 482 15.71 14.51 -19.07
N GLN A 483 14.65 13.73 -18.82
CA GLN A 483 14.75 12.27 -18.84
C GLN A 483 14.95 11.75 -20.27
N MET A 484 14.30 12.38 -21.25
CA MET A 484 14.39 11.98 -22.66
C MET A 484 15.69 12.42 -23.35
N SER A 485 16.29 13.56 -22.98
CA SER A 485 17.51 14.08 -23.62
C SER A 485 18.76 13.22 -23.39
N ALA A 486 18.71 12.25 -22.48
CA ALA A 486 19.74 11.22 -22.30
C ALA A 486 19.86 10.24 -23.49
N HIS A 487 18.79 10.06 -24.26
CA HIS A 487 18.70 9.05 -25.33
C HIS A 487 18.13 9.59 -26.66
N HIS A 488 17.28 10.61 -26.59
CA HIS A 488 16.55 11.17 -27.74
C HIS A 488 16.98 12.60 -28.03
N LYS A 489 16.74 13.07 -29.26
CA LYS A 489 16.91 14.48 -29.63
C LYS A 489 15.66 15.24 -29.19
N VAL A 490 15.81 16.08 -28.17
CA VAL A 490 14.69 16.79 -27.56
C VAL A 490 14.75 18.29 -27.86
N ARG A 491 13.62 18.85 -28.27
CA ARG A 491 13.40 20.29 -28.46
C ARG A 491 12.08 20.71 -27.83
N CYS A 492 11.90 21.99 -27.54
CA CYS A 492 10.69 22.51 -26.91
C CYS A 492 10.25 23.85 -27.49
N ILE A 493 8.95 24.12 -27.39
CA ILE A 493 8.33 25.41 -27.65
C ILE A 493 7.29 25.64 -26.55
N ASP A 494 7.20 26.85 -26.01
CA ASP A 494 6.10 27.20 -25.12
C ASP A 494 5.09 28.11 -25.86
N PRO A 495 3.83 27.66 -26.09
CA PRO A 495 2.74 28.51 -26.58
C PRO A 495 2.46 29.72 -25.67
N PHE A 496 2.89 29.62 -24.41
CA PHE A 496 2.55 30.50 -23.31
C PHE A 496 3.78 31.16 -22.65
N ASP A 497 4.86 31.38 -23.43
CA ASP A 497 5.98 32.29 -23.12
C ASP A 497 5.50 33.75 -23.01
N LYS A 498 4.74 34.00 -21.94
CA LYS A 498 3.89 35.17 -21.73
C LYS A 498 4.69 36.33 -21.11
N VAL A 499 5.84 36.69 -21.71
CA VAL A 499 6.55 37.96 -21.44
C VAL A 499 5.60 39.18 -21.55
N SER A 500 4.57 39.08 -22.42
CA SER A 500 3.63 40.16 -22.70
C SER A 500 2.20 39.99 -22.16
N SER A 501 1.74 38.78 -21.78
CA SER A 501 0.32 38.58 -21.38
C SER A 501 0.09 38.82 -19.89
N ASN A 502 0.17 40.10 -19.50
CA ASN A 502 0.04 40.55 -18.12
C ASN A 502 -1.18 41.48 -17.92
N TYR A 503 -2.23 41.27 -18.73
CA TYR A 503 -3.43 42.12 -18.79
C TYR A 503 -4.58 41.58 -17.93
N LEU A 504 -4.96 40.30 -18.09
CA LEU A 504 -6.14 39.74 -17.41
C LEU A 504 -5.95 39.55 -15.90
N HIS A 505 -4.82 38.99 -15.46
CA HIS A 505 -4.48 38.87 -14.02
C HIS A 505 -4.47 40.23 -13.32
N ARG A 506 -3.98 41.27 -14.00
CA ARG A 506 -3.90 42.65 -13.49
C ARG A 506 -5.28 43.32 -13.41
N LEU A 507 -6.23 42.90 -14.23
CA LEU A 507 -7.62 43.37 -14.23
C LEU A 507 -8.47 42.71 -13.14
N LEU A 508 -8.22 41.42 -12.84
CA LEU A 508 -9.00 40.62 -11.89
C LEU A 508 -8.49 40.69 -10.44
N MET A 509 -7.40 41.42 -10.17
CA MET A 509 -6.77 41.58 -8.85
C MET A 509 -6.42 40.26 -8.11
N MET A 510 -6.37 39.13 -8.80
CA MET A 510 -5.93 37.87 -8.20
C MET A 510 -4.43 37.96 -7.84
N PRO A 511 -4.01 37.48 -6.66
CA PRO A 511 -2.61 37.49 -6.28
C PRO A 511 -1.83 36.58 -7.24
N VAL A 512 -0.98 37.17 -8.07
CA VAL A 512 -0.03 36.43 -8.90
C VAL A 512 1.01 35.83 -7.96
N PRO A 513 1.16 34.50 -7.87
CA PRO A 513 2.18 33.88 -7.04
C PRO A 513 3.56 34.36 -7.49
N SER A 514 4.45 34.66 -6.54
CA SER A 514 5.81 35.11 -6.84
C SER A 514 6.73 33.96 -7.24
N THR A 515 6.27 33.12 -8.17
CA THR A 515 7.11 32.16 -8.89
C THR A 515 8.06 32.94 -9.79
N ASN A 516 9.37 32.68 -9.69
CA ASN A 516 10.28 33.03 -10.77
C ASN A 516 9.85 32.25 -12.01
N ARG A 517 9.12 32.90 -12.94
CA ARG A 517 9.01 32.41 -14.31
C ARG A 517 10.35 32.70 -14.98
N THR A 518 11.24 31.73 -14.85
CA THR A 518 12.58 31.71 -15.39
C THR A 518 12.55 31.84 -16.90
N ASN A 519 13.68 32.29 -17.48
CA ASN A 519 13.83 32.36 -18.92
C ASN A 519 13.89 30.93 -19.48
N GLN A 520 12.77 30.43 -20.03
CA GLN A 520 12.60 29.03 -20.43
C GLN A 520 13.66 28.56 -21.44
N SER A 521 14.16 29.47 -22.29
CA SER A 521 15.29 29.19 -23.19
C SER A 521 16.56 28.76 -22.44
N LYS A 522 16.89 29.43 -21.32
CA LYS A 522 18.04 29.10 -20.47
C LYS A 522 17.86 27.78 -19.72
N GLU A 523 16.62 27.42 -19.37
CA GLU A 523 16.31 26.12 -18.75
C GLU A 523 16.29 24.98 -19.78
N ALA A 524 16.02 25.28 -21.05
CA ALA A 524 16.22 24.33 -22.14
C ALA A 524 17.72 24.11 -22.38
N ASP A 525 18.51 25.19 -22.51
CA ASP A 525 19.98 25.15 -22.62
C ASP A 525 20.62 24.29 -21.50
N GLU A 526 20.24 24.53 -20.24
CA GLU A 526 20.77 23.81 -19.06
C GLU A 526 20.38 22.32 -19.01
N ASN A 527 19.39 21.88 -19.79
CA ASN A 527 18.98 20.47 -19.91
C ASN A 527 19.37 19.83 -21.27
N ASN A 528 20.15 20.53 -22.10
CA ASN A 528 20.51 20.15 -23.48
C ASN A 528 19.29 19.96 -24.39
N VAL A 529 18.29 20.85 -24.28
CA VAL A 529 17.07 20.87 -25.08
C VAL A 529 17.08 22.11 -25.97
N GLU A 530 16.77 21.96 -27.26
CA GLU A 530 16.72 23.08 -28.21
C GLU A 530 15.42 23.89 -28.06
N TYR A 531 15.51 25.18 -27.71
CA TYR A 531 14.33 26.06 -27.53
C TYR A 531 13.93 26.77 -28.83
N PHE A 532 12.68 26.62 -29.23
CA PHE A 532 12.07 27.36 -30.34
C PHE A 532 11.20 28.52 -29.81
N PRO A 533 11.35 29.74 -30.33
CA PRO A 533 10.41 30.83 -30.04
C PRO A 533 8.99 30.51 -30.51
N THR A 534 7.97 30.96 -29.77
CA THR A 534 6.54 30.65 -30.03
C THR A 534 6.09 30.94 -31.46
N PHE A 535 6.65 31.96 -32.12
CA PHE A 535 6.32 32.32 -33.51
C PHE A 535 6.88 31.36 -34.57
N ASP A 536 7.83 30.48 -34.22
CA ASP A 536 8.49 29.53 -35.13
C ASP A 536 8.00 28.07 -34.97
N MET A 537 6.74 27.92 -34.55
CA MET A 537 6.00 26.64 -34.52
C MET A 537 6.13 25.85 -35.84
N ASN A 538 6.28 26.57 -36.97
CA ASN A 538 6.43 25.98 -38.30
C ASN A 538 7.75 25.20 -38.48
N SER A 539 8.84 25.64 -37.86
CA SER A 539 10.15 24.96 -37.91
C SER A 539 10.32 23.97 -36.76
N PHE A 540 9.77 24.29 -35.57
CA PHE A 540 9.71 23.39 -34.42
C PHE A 540 9.11 22.00 -34.78
N LEU A 541 7.99 21.98 -35.50
CA LEU A 541 7.32 20.72 -35.91
C LEU A 541 8.05 19.96 -37.03
N GLN A 542 9.04 20.56 -37.70
CA GLN A 542 9.69 19.97 -38.87
C GLN A 542 10.63 18.82 -38.45
N GLY A 543 10.38 17.62 -38.96
CA GLY A 543 11.23 16.45 -38.71
C GLY A 543 11.10 15.83 -37.32
N LEU A 544 10.05 16.16 -36.54
CA LEU A 544 9.71 15.43 -35.31
C LEU A 544 9.15 14.03 -35.62
N ASP A 545 9.56 13.03 -34.85
CA ASP A 545 8.90 11.72 -34.78
C ASP A 545 7.70 11.80 -33.81
N VAL A 546 7.91 12.42 -32.65
CA VAL A 546 6.97 12.51 -31.53
C VAL A 546 6.76 13.97 -31.10
N VAL A 547 5.53 14.32 -30.71
CA VAL A 547 5.18 15.58 -30.07
C VAL A 547 4.54 15.29 -28.71
N VAL A 548 5.04 15.89 -27.62
CA VAL A 548 4.50 15.74 -26.26
C VAL A 548 3.73 17.01 -25.87
N MET A 549 2.46 16.86 -25.53
CA MET A 549 1.55 17.93 -25.16
C MET A 549 1.61 18.22 -23.65
N ALA A 550 2.70 18.88 -23.22
CA ALA A 550 2.96 19.23 -21.83
C ALA A 550 2.34 20.60 -21.42
N VAL A 551 1.07 20.80 -21.78
CA VAL A 551 0.27 22.00 -21.46
C VAL A 551 -0.79 21.70 -20.40
N PRO A 552 -1.28 22.69 -19.63
CA PRO A 552 -2.39 22.47 -18.69
C PRO A 552 -3.64 21.92 -19.40
N MET A 553 -4.30 20.95 -18.78
CA MET A 553 -5.51 20.28 -19.31
C MET A 553 -6.64 21.25 -19.71
N ILE A 554 -6.69 22.44 -19.10
CA ILE A 554 -7.66 23.49 -19.43
C ILE A 554 -7.26 24.35 -20.65
N GLU A 555 -5.97 24.44 -20.98
CA GLU A 555 -5.40 25.17 -22.13
C GLU A 555 -5.18 24.25 -23.35
N LEU A 556 -5.37 22.93 -23.22
CA LEU A 556 -5.10 21.94 -24.28
C LEU A 556 -5.90 22.18 -25.57
N GLU A 557 -7.19 22.52 -25.49
CA GLU A 557 -8.02 22.74 -26.70
C GLU A 557 -7.57 24.00 -27.46
N GLU A 558 -7.37 25.13 -26.77
CA GLU A 558 -6.81 26.37 -27.35
C GLU A 558 -5.42 26.12 -27.96
N THR A 559 -4.58 25.32 -27.30
CA THR A 559 -3.28 24.91 -27.84
C THR A 559 -3.47 24.14 -29.15
N MET A 560 -4.36 23.15 -29.19
CA MET A 560 -4.64 22.35 -30.38
C MET A 560 -5.24 23.17 -31.53
N GLU A 561 -6.07 24.17 -31.25
CA GLU A 561 -6.59 25.11 -32.27
C GLU A 561 -5.49 26.00 -32.87
N SER A 562 -4.45 26.31 -32.11
CA SER A 562 -3.29 27.12 -32.57
C SER A 562 -2.29 26.33 -33.42
N LEU A 563 -2.29 25.00 -33.35
CA LEU A 563 -1.30 24.15 -34.02
C LEU A 563 -1.66 23.92 -35.51
N PRO A 564 -0.68 23.94 -36.43
CA PRO A 564 -0.92 23.62 -37.83
C PRO A 564 -1.11 22.09 -38.00
N LEU A 565 -2.34 21.61 -37.79
CA LEU A 565 -2.67 20.18 -37.65
C LEU A 565 -2.18 19.28 -38.80
N ASP A 566 -2.15 19.76 -40.06
CA ASP A 566 -1.60 18.97 -41.17
C ASP A 566 -0.09 18.67 -41.02
N LYS A 567 0.66 19.45 -40.23
CA LYS A 567 2.05 19.14 -39.86
C LYS A 567 2.16 18.07 -38.77
N LEU A 568 1.06 17.66 -38.14
CA LEU A 568 1.02 16.57 -37.16
C LEU A 568 0.74 15.20 -37.80
N ARG A 569 0.44 15.16 -39.10
CA ARG A 569 0.28 13.92 -39.88
C ARG A 569 1.52 13.04 -39.80
N ASN A 570 1.31 11.73 -39.69
CA ASN A 570 2.35 10.70 -39.60
C ASN A 570 3.33 10.92 -38.42
N LYS A 571 2.87 11.56 -37.33
CA LYS A 571 3.58 11.69 -36.05
C LYS A 571 2.87 10.94 -34.93
N LEU A 572 3.59 10.69 -33.84
CA LEU A 572 2.99 10.33 -32.55
C LEU A 572 2.73 11.58 -31.71
N ILE A 573 1.49 11.78 -31.30
CA ILE A 573 1.12 12.78 -30.30
C ILE A 573 0.96 12.07 -28.96
N VAL A 574 1.74 12.51 -27.97
CA VAL A 574 1.70 12.02 -26.60
C VAL A 574 1.11 13.08 -25.70
N GLU A 575 0.28 12.65 -24.78
CA GLU A 575 -0.50 13.47 -23.87
C GLU A 575 -0.20 13.03 -22.42
N VAL A 576 -0.11 13.98 -21.48
CA VAL A 576 0.54 13.80 -20.16
C VAL A 576 -0.22 14.44 -18.98
N CYS A 577 -1.52 14.70 -19.12
CA CYS A 577 -2.33 15.31 -18.06
C CYS A 577 -2.71 14.32 -16.94
N PRO A 578 -3.09 14.80 -15.73
CA PRO A 578 -3.53 13.94 -14.63
C PRO A 578 -4.85 13.16 -14.83
N LEU A 579 -5.58 13.39 -15.93
CA LEU A 579 -6.83 12.71 -16.31
C LEU A 579 -6.87 12.61 -17.82
N ASN A 580 -7.27 11.44 -18.33
CA ASN A 580 -7.03 11.08 -19.73
C ASN A 580 -8.31 11.14 -20.58
N VAL A 581 -9.52 11.03 -20.01
CA VAL A 581 -10.78 10.99 -20.81
C VAL A 581 -11.02 12.30 -21.56
N TYR A 582 -10.84 13.45 -20.88
CA TYR A 582 -11.02 14.75 -21.54
C TYR A 582 -9.97 14.96 -22.66
N PRO A 583 -8.64 14.87 -22.43
CA PRO A 583 -7.65 15.01 -23.48
C PRO A 583 -7.81 14.03 -24.66
N ARG A 584 -8.09 12.74 -24.38
CA ARG A 584 -8.43 11.71 -25.39
C ARG A 584 -9.54 12.19 -26.31
N SER A 585 -10.59 12.81 -25.77
CA SER A 585 -11.72 13.33 -26.57
C SER A 585 -11.34 14.53 -27.45
N ILE A 586 -10.45 15.41 -26.99
CA ILE A 586 -9.93 16.54 -27.78
C ILE A 586 -9.06 16.02 -28.93
N LEU A 587 -8.06 15.20 -28.60
CA LEU A 587 -7.09 14.69 -29.57
C LEU A 587 -7.74 13.81 -30.64
N THR A 588 -8.65 12.91 -30.25
CA THR A 588 -9.37 12.03 -31.20
C THR A 588 -10.28 12.82 -32.14
N ARG A 589 -10.88 13.93 -31.68
CA ARG A 589 -11.73 14.82 -32.50
C ARG A 589 -10.92 15.69 -33.47
N MET A 590 -9.76 16.21 -33.04
CA MET A 590 -9.03 17.24 -33.78
C MET A 590 -7.91 16.70 -34.66
N LEU A 591 -7.24 15.61 -34.27
CA LEU A 591 -6.06 15.12 -35.01
C LEU A 591 -6.42 14.33 -36.28
N PRO A 592 -5.71 14.58 -37.41
CA PRO A 592 -5.86 13.80 -38.64
C PRO A 592 -5.82 12.28 -38.41
N GLN A 593 -6.57 11.50 -39.19
CA GLN A 593 -6.69 10.04 -38.99
C GLN A 593 -5.36 9.28 -39.16
N ASP A 594 -4.41 9.88 -39.87
CA ASP A 594 -3.01 9.47 -40.08
C ASP A 594 -2.03 10.02 -39.02
N THR A 595 -2.54 10.52 -37.88
CA THR A 595 -1.75 10.92 -36.71
C THR A 595 -1.99 9.95 -35.55
N ASP A 596 -0.91 9.40 -35.00
CA ASP A 596 -0.96 8.49 -33.86
C ASP A 596 -1.21 9.25 -32.54
N ILE A 597 -1.91 8.62 -31.60
CA ILE A 597 -2.30 9.17 -30.29
C ILE A 597 -1.96 8.16 -29.19
N LEU A 598 -1.23 8.63 -28.19
CA LEU A 598 -0.92 7.94 -26.93
C LEU A 598 -1.27 8.85 -25.75
N CYS A 599 -2.32 8.53 -24.99
CA CYS A 599 -2.55 9.18 -23.70
C CYS A 599 -1.69 8.52 -22.63
N THR A 600 -1.13 9.31 -21.71
CA THR A 600 -0.31 8.82 -20.61
C THR A 600 -0.61 9.62 -19.35
N ASN A 601 -0.62 8.96 -18.19
CA ASN A 601 -0.56 9.64 -16.91
C ASN A 601 0.71 9.18 -16.14
N PRO A 602 1.77 9.99 -16.14
CA PRO A 602 2.93 9.77 -15.28
C PRO A 602 2.55 10.06 -13.82
N MET A 603 2.46 9.03 -12.99
CA MET A 603 2.12 9.14 -11.55
C MET A 603 3.30 9.69 -10.71
N PHE A 604 4.05 10.64 -11.26
CA PHE A 604 5.25 11.23 -10.68
C PHE A 604 5.45 12.67 -11.16
N GLY A 605 6.01 13.50 -10.28
CA GLY A 605 6.36 14.89 -10.56
C GLY A 605 7.84 15.21 -10.27
N PRO A 606 8.25 16.48 -10.45
CA PRO A 606 9.61 16.93 -10.19
C PRO A 606 10.06 16.65 -8.76
N GLY A 607 11.02 15.74 -8.59
CA GLY A 607 11.60 15.37 -7.29
C GLY A 607 11.42 13.90 -6.90
N LEU A 608 10.54 13.16 -7.57
CA LEU A 608 10.40 11.71 -7.36
C LEU A 608 11.35 10.90 -8.26
N PRO A 609 11.87 9.75 -7.77
CA PRO A 609 12.54 8.75 -8.60
C PRO A 609 11.51 8.00 -9.48
N LEU A 610 11.95 7.52 -10.64
CA LEU A 610 11.10 6.78 -11.59
C LEU A 610 11.00 5.27 -11.29
N ASP A 611 12.00 4.73 -10.58
CA ASP A 611 12.16 3.30 -10.31
C ASP A 611 11.01 2.75 -9.44
N GLY A 612 10.21 1.85 -10.01
CA GLY A 612 9.05 1.23 -9.36
C GLY A 612 7.77 2.08 -9.34
N VAL A 613 7.76 3.27 -9.94
CA VAL A 613 6.54 4.12 -9.97
C VAL A 613 5.64 3.74 -11.17
N PRO A 614 4.31 3.65 -11.00
CA PRO A 614 3.41 3.40 -12.12
C PRO A 614 3.49 4.47 -13.22
N PHE A 615 3.56 4.02 -14.47
CA PHE A 615 3.38 4.86 -15.65
C PHE A 615 2.18 4.31 -16.43
N VAL A 616 1.04 5.03 -16.35
CA VAL A 616 -0.21 4.60 -17.00
C VAL A 616 -0.24 5.12 -18.43
N PHE A 617 -0.72 4.32 -19.38
CA PHE A 617 -0.90 4.75 -20.76
C PHE A 617 -2.03 4.03 -21.50
N GLU A 618 -2.55 4.66 -22.56
CA GLU A 618 -3.48 4.08 -23.52
C GLU A 618 -3.01 4.35 -24.96
N LYS A 619 -2.88 3.30 -25.77
CA LYS A 619 -2.60 3.36 -27.22
C LYS A 619 -3.84 3.74 -28.04
N VAL A 620 -4.42 4.92 -27.77
CA VAL A 620 -5.70 5.42 -28.32
C VAL A 620 -5.85 5.23 -29.83
N ARG A 621 -4.82 5.55 -30.62
CA ARG A 621 -4.78 5.31 -32.07
C ARG A 621 -3.33 5.17 -32.50
N ILE A 622 -2.82 3.95 -32.72
CA ILE A 622 -1.41 3.73 -33.09
C ILE A 622 -1.32 2.94 -34.41
N SER A 623 -0.74 3.57 -35.43
CA SER A 623 -0.32 2.95 -36.69
C SER A 623 1.17 2.60 -36.72
N ASP A 624 2.05 3.46 -36.18
CA ASP A 624 3.47 3.16 -35.99
C ASP A 624 3.74 2.64 -34.56
N THR A 625 3.52 1.33 -34.38
CA THR A 625 3.79 0.64 -33.11
C THR A 625 5.28 0.67 -32.73
N ARG A 626 6.19 0.73 -33.71
CA ARG A 626 7.65 0.78 -33.46
C ARG A 626 8.03 2.09 -32.79
N ARG A 627 7.54 3.21 -33.31
CA ARG A 627 7.70 4.54 -32.69
C ARG A 627 7.05 4.63 -31.31
N ALA A 628 5.83 4.11 -31.14
CA ALA A 628 5.13 4.14 -29.85
C ALA A 628 5.88 3.35 -28.77
N ASN A 629 6.33 2.13 -29.09
CA ASN A 629 7.13 1.32 -28.18
C ASN A 629 8.50 1.96 -27.90
N CYS A 630 9.16 2.53 -28.91
CA CYS A 630 10.45 3.22 -28.74
C CYS A 630 10.35 4.41 -27.76
N PHE A 631 9.25 5.16 -27.80
CA PHE A 631 8.95 6.22 -26.83
C PHE A 631 8.71 5.67 -25.42
N LEU A 632 7.78 4.71 -25.28
CA LEU A 632 7.43 4.07 -24.00
C LEU A 632 8.64 3.42 -23.31
N ALA A 633 9.55 2.84 -24.10
CA ALA A 633 10.80 2.24 -23.62
C ALA A 633 11.77 3.23 -22.97
N THR A 634 11.50 4.53 -22.96
CA THR A 634 12.20 5.50 -22.10
C THR A 634 11.88 5.24 -20.63
N PHE A 635 10.60 5.00 -20.31
CA PHE A 635 10.10 4.77 -18.95
C PHE A 635 10.39 3.35 -18.47
N GLU A 636 10.36 2.35 -19.37
CA GLU A 636 10.81 0.99 -19.07
C GLU A 636 12.29 0.95 -18.65
N ARG A 637 13.16 1.67 -19.37
CA ARG A 637 14.58 1.84 -19.01
C ARG A 637 14.77 2.61 -17.69
N ALA A 638 13.87 3.53 -17.37
CA ALA A 638 13.80 4.21 -16.08
C ALA A 638 13.20 3.35 -14.95
N ARG A 639 12.81 2.09 -15.25
CA ARG A 639 12.21 1.11 -14.34
C ARG A 639 10.81 1.50 -13.81
N CYS A 640 10.06 2.31 -14.54
CA CYS A 640 8.65 2.54 -14.24
C CYS A 640 7.85 1.23 -14.33
N GLN A 641 6.84 1.06 -13.47
CA GLN A 641 5.84 0.01 -13.63
C GLN A 641 4.87 0.42 -14.76
N MET A 642 5.13 -0.06 -15.97
CA MET A 642 4.28 0.23 -17.13
C MET A 642 2.89 -0.42 -16.98
N VAL A 643 1.82 0.36 -17.12
CA VAL A 643 0.43 -0.12 -17.01
C VAL A 643 -0.40 0.38 -18.19
N GLU A 644 -0.79 -0.53 -19.08
CA GLU A 644 -1.70 -0.24 -20.19
C GLU A 644 -3.15 -0.42 -19.74
N MET A 645 -3.97 0.62 -19.82
CA MET A 645 -5.41 0.59 -19.48
C MET A 645 -6.17 1.68 -20.25
N ALA A 646 -7.49 1.56 -20.36
CA ALA A 646 -8.32 2.58 -21.00
C ALA A 646 -8.37 3.87 -20.16
N SER A 647 -8.43 5.04 -20.81
CA SER A 647 -8.61 6.33 -20.11
C SER A 647 -9.83 6.34 -19.20
N GLU A 648 -10.92 5.68 -19.62
CA GLU A 648 -12.16 5.59 -18.85
C GLU A 648 -11.98 4.79 -17.55
N ASP A 649 -11.17 3.73 -17.56
CA ASP A 649 -10.83 2.96 -16.36
C ASP A 649 -9.86 3.75 -15.46
N HIS A 650 -8.82 4.35 -16.06
CA HIS A 650 -7.83 5.19 -15.37
C HIS A 650 -8.51 6.30 -14.55
N ASP A 651 -9.35 7.12 -15.20
CA ASP A 651 -10.00 8.25 -14.54
C ASP A 651 -10.96 7.76 -13.42
N ASN A 652 -11.61 6.60 -13.59
CA ASN A 652 -12.45 5.98 -12.54
C ASN A 652 -11.66 5.55 -11.29
N TYR A 653 -10.39 5.12 -11.44
CA TYR A 653 -9.53 4.75 -10.30
C TYR A 653 -8.80 5.95 -9.67
N VAL A 654 -8.38 6.92 -10.49
CA VAL A 654 -7.40 7.94 -10.10
C VAL A 654 -8.04 9.28 -9.76
N ALA A 655 -9.12 9.69 -10.44
CA ALA A 655 -9.62 11.07 -10.38
C ALA A 655 -10.09 11.52 -9.00
N ASP A 656 -10.70 10.61 -8.22
CA ASP A 656 -11.15 10.90 -6.86
C ASP A 656 -9.97 11.00 -5.89
N ALA A 657 -8.93 10.19 -6.08
CA ALA A 657 -7.73 10.17 -5.24
C ALA A 657 -6.84 11.40 -5.46
N GLU A 658 -6.57 11.77 -6.72
CA GLU A 658 -5.76 12.94 -7.05
C GLU A 658 -6.44 14.25 -6.66
N PHE A 659 -7.74 14.39 -6.95
CA PHE A 659 -8.49 15.58 -6.53
C PHE A 659 -8.49 15.75 -5.00
N VAL A 660 -8.71 14.66 -4.24
CA VAL A 660 -8.65 14.68 -2.78
C VAL A 660 -7.24 14.99 -2.27
N THR A 661 -6.20 14.45 -2.90
CA THR A 661 -4.81 14.65 -2.50
C THR A 661 -4.39 16.11 -2.68
N HIS A 662 -4.62 16.69 -3.86
CA HIS A 662 -4.33 18.11 -4.12
C HIS A 662 -5.23 19.05 -3.32
N LEU A 663 -6.51 18.74 -3.12
CA LEU A 663 -7.40 19.54 -2.26
C LEU A 663 -6.88 19.53 -0.81
N THR A 664 -6.48 18.37 -0.30
CA THR A 664 -5.94 18.24 1.07
C THR A 664 -4.64 19.02 1.22
N GLY A 665 -3.67 18.83 0.33
CA GLY A 665 -2.38 19.51 0.43
C GLY A 665 -2.46 21.02 0.22
N ARG A 666 -3.40 21.52 -0.60
CA ARG A 666 -3.70 22.97 -0.71
C ARG A 666 -4.45 23.54 0.49
N LEU A 667 -5.22 22.73 1.23
CA LEU A 667 -5.77 23.13 2.54
C LEU A 667 -4.69 23.11 3.64
N LEU A 668 -3.66 22.27 3.50
CA LEU A 668 -2.48 22.17 4.37
C LEU A 668 -1.34 23.15 3.99
N ASP A 669 -1.68 24.28 3.36
CA ASP A 669 -0.74 25.35 3.01
C ASP A 669 0.17 25.75 4.19
N ARG A 670 1.35 26.32 3.89
CA ARG A 670 2.40 26.66 4.87
C ARG A 670 1.95 27.66 5.96
N ASN A 671 0.84 28.37 5.76
CA ASN A 671 0.19 29.17 6.81
C ASN A 671 -0.50 28.31 7.89
N LEU A 672 -0.98 27.11 7.55
CA LEU A 672 -1.55 26.13 8.48
C LEU A 672 -0.50 25.14 9.01
N LEU A 673 0.52 24.80 8.21
CA LEU A 673 1.65 23.96 8.60
C LEU A 673 2.97 24.76 8.75
N PRO A 674 3.14 25.55 9.84
CA PRO A 674 4.38 26.26 10.12
C PRO A 674 5.54 25.28 10.37
N VAL A 675 6.76 25.69 9.99
CA VAL A 675 7.97 24.86 10.16
C VAL A 675 8.36 24.78 11.64
N SER A 676 8.14 23.61 12.25
CA SER A 676 8.58 23.31 13.63
C SER A 676 9.98 22.68 13.64
N PRO A 677 10.93 23.15 14.49
CA PRO A 677 12.20 22.48 14.72
C PRO A 677 12.04 21.16 15.51
N VAL A 678 10.86 20.89 16.06
CA VAL A 678 10.48 19.61 16.67
C VAL A 678 9.22 19.13 15.95
N SER A 679 9.43 18.35 14.88
CA SER A 679 8.37 17.77 14.05
C SER A 679 8.19 16.29 14.38
N SER A 680 6.94 15.80 14.37
CA SER A 680 6.67 14.36 14.40
C SER A 680 6.83 13.77 12.99
N ARG A 681 6.89 12.44 12.85
CA ARG A 681 7.00 11.79 11.53
C ARG A 681 5.72 12.01 10.70
N GLU A 682 4.59 12.12 11.37
CA GLU A 682 3.27 12.34 10.81
C GLU A 682 3.13 13.81 10.35
N TYR A 683 3.61 14.76 11.15
CA TYR A 683 3.66 16.19 10.77
C TYR A 683 4.64 16.44 9.61
N ALA A 684 5.76 15.70 9.55
CA ALA A 684 6.65 15.72 8.39
C ALA A 684 5.92 15.24 7.12
N ALA A 685 5.23 14.10 7.17
CA ALA A 685 4.46 13.59 6.03
C ALA A 685 3.33 14.55 5.57
N LEU A 686 2.70 15.29 6.49
CA LEU A 686 1.74 16.34 6.13
C LEU A 686 2.41 17.55 5.44
N CYS A 687 3.61 17.95 5.89
CA CYS A 687 4.43 18.94 5.17
C CYS A 687 4.81 18.44 3.77
N ASP A 688 5.23 17.17 3.64
CA ASP A 688 5.65 16.58 2.36
C ASP A 688 4.49 16.58 1.34
N VAL A 689 3.27 16.20 1.75
CA VAL A 689 2.06 16.25 0.90
C VAL A 689 1.69 17.69 0.51
N ALA A 690 1.82 18.64 1.44
CA ALA A 690 1.59 20.05 1.15
C ALA A 690 2.62 20.59 0.14
N ASP A 691 3.91 20.31 0.34
CA ASP A 691 4.97 20.75 -0.57
C ASP A 691 4.80 20.14 -1.98
N MET A 692 4.57 18.82 -2.08
CA MET A 692 4.36 18.17 -3.38
C MET A 692 3.21 18.82 -4.16
N THR A 693 2.04 18.92 -3.55
CA THR A 693 0.80 19.36 -4.23
C THR A 693 0.65 20.88 -4.41
N THR A 694 1.42 21.69 -3.67
CA THR A 694 1.40 23.17 -3.82
C THR A 694 2.46 23.69 -4.80
N ASN A 695 3.51 22.92 -5.09
CA ASN A 695 4.44 23.21 -6.19
C ASN A 695 3.77 23.11 -7.57
N ASP A 696 2.75 22.26 -7.72
CA ASP A 696 1.97 22.15 -8.95
C ASP A 696 1.03 23.34 -9.19
N THR A 697 0.77 23.65 -10.46
CA THR A 697 -0.04 24.81 -10.84
C THR A 697 -1.49 24.71 -10.37
N PHE A 698 -2.09 25.86 -10.08
CA PHE A 698 -3.52 25.91 -9.75
C PHE A 698 -4.37 25.47 -10.95
N ASP A 699 -3.92 25.71 -12.17
CA ASP A 699 -4.59 25.33 -13.41
C ASP A 699 -4.69 23.80 -13.60
N MET A 700 -3.68 23.05 -13.16
CA MET A 700 -3.72 21.58 -13.11
C MET A 700 -4.78 21.09 -12.12
N PHE A 701 -4.81 21.66 -10.92
CA PHE A 701 -5.81 21.35 -9.89
C PHE A 701 -7.23 21.75 -10.32
N TYR A 702 -7.39 22.89 -10.99
CA TYR A 702 -8.67 23.32 -11.55
C TYR A 702 -9.12 22.43 -12.72
N GLY A 703 -8.19 21.88 -13.51
CA GLY A 703 -8.47 20.81 -14.47
C GLY A 703 -9.12 19.60 -13.80
N MET A 704 -8.50 19.06 -12.75
CA MET A 704 -9.06 17.94 -11.99
C MET A 704 -10.44 18.28 -11.39
N PHE A 705 -10.63 19.48 -10.84
CA PHE A 705 -11.96 19.93 -10.37
C PHE A 705 -13.00 20.06 -11.49
N LYS A 706 -12.59 20.49 -12.69
CA LYS A 706 -13.49 20.74 -13.83
C LYS A 706 -13.94 19.45 -14.50
N TYR A 707 -13.07 18.44 -14.56
CA TYR A 707 -13.29 17.22 -15.37
C TYR A 707 -13.46 15.93 -14.56
N ASN A 708 -13.27 15.93 -13.24
CA ASN A 708 -13.84 14.89 -12.37
C ASN A 708 -15.29 15.27 -11.99
N ASP A 709 -16.27 14.55 -12.54
CA ASP A 709 -17.70 14.73 -12.26
C ASP A 709 -18.05 14.70 -10.74
N ARG A 710 -17.32 13.91 -9.95
CA ARG A 710 -17.53 13.74 -8.50
C ARG A 710 -16.85 14.81 -7.65
N ALA A 711 -15.95 15.64 -8.20
CA ALA A 711 -15.15 16.60 -7.42
C ALA A 711 -16.00 17.54 -6.55
N LYS A 712 -17.17 17.96 -7.04
CA LYS A 712 -18.13 18.79 -6.27
C LYS A 712 -18.76 18.02 -5.10
N GLU A 713 -19.04 16.74 -5.27
CA GLU A 713 -19.59 15.88 -4.22
C GLU A 713 -18.54 15.59 -3.14
N LEU A 714 -17.30 15.28 -3.56
CA LEU A 714 -16.15 15.08 -2.66
C LEU A 714 -15.85 16.32 -1.82
N LEU A 715 -15.86 17.51 -2.46
CA LEU A 715 -15.67 18.78 -1.77
C LEU A 715 -16.77 19.05 -0.72
N ASN A 716 -18.04 18.72 -1.02
CA ASN A 716 -19.12 18.84 -0.06
C ASN A 716 -18.98 17.82 1.09
N LYS A 717 -18.70 16.55 0.79
CA LYS A 717 -18.41 15.50 1.78
C LYS A 717 -17.28 15.89 2.73
N MET A 718 -16.21 16.52 2.24
CA MET A 718 -15.13 17.03 3.10
C MET A 718 -15.60 18.15 4.04
N ARG A 719 -16.45 19.08 3.57
CA ARG A 719 -17.01 20.15 4.41
C ARG A 719 -17.95 19.60 5.49
N ASP A 720 -18.80 18.63 5.14
CA ASP A 720 -19.69 17.97 6.10
C ASP A 720 -18.92 17.15 7.14
N ASN A 721 -17.82 16.51 6.74
CA ASN A 721 -16.90 15.83 7.64
C ASN A 721 -16.21 16.80 8.61
N LEU A 722 -15.71 17.94 8.12
CA LEU A 722 -15.12 18.98 8.98
C LEU A 722 -16.14 19.50 10.00
N ALA A 723 -17.34 19.87 9.54
CA ALA A 723 -18.44 20.29 10.42
C ALA A 723 -18.90 19.19 11.39
N SER A 724 -18.70 17.91 11.06
CA SER A 724 -18.92 16.77 11.98
C SER A 724 -17.84 16.69 13.07
N VAL A 725 -16.58 16.96 12.73
CA VAL A 725 -15.46 17.03 13.69
C VAL A 725 -15.63 18.22 14.63
N GLU A 726 -15.92 19.41 14.12
CA GLU A 726 -16.19 20.62 14.92
C GLU A 726 -17.29 20.39 15.96
N ARG A 727 -18.43 19.81 15.53
CA ARG A 727 -19.54 19.44 16.44
C ARG A 727 -19.13 18.42 17.50
N LYS A 728 -18.28 17.44 17.17
CA LYS A 728 -17.76 16.46 18.13
C LYS A 728 -16.81 17.09 19.16
N LEU A 729 -15.96 18.02 18.73
CA LEU A 729 -15.06 18.77 19.61
C LEU A 729 -15.85 19.66 20.58
N ALA A 730 -16.75 20.51 20.06
CA ALA A 730 -17.60 21.37 20.88
C ALA A 730 -18.46 20.58 21.89
N ALA A 731 -19.02 19.43 21.48
CA ALA A 731 -19.74 18.53 22.39
C ALA A 731 -18.84 17.92 23.47
N LYS A 732 -17.58 17.60 23.14
CA LYS A 732 -16.60 17.07 24.10
C LYS A 732 -16.16 18.13 25.10
N GLU A 733 -15.93 19.37 24.66
CA GLU A 733 -15.62 20.51 25.52
C GLU A 733 -16.79 20.83 26.47
N ALA A 734 -18.01 20.91 25.95
CA ALA A 734 -19.21 21.12 26.77
C ALA A 734 -19.40 20.00 27.82
N TYR A 735 -19.16 18.73 27.44
CA TYR A 735 -19.17 17.61 28.38
C TYR A 735 -18.08 17.74 29.46
N LEU A 736 -16.86 18.13 29.09
CA LEU A 736 -15.76 18.29 30.05
C LEU A 736 -15.99 19.47 31.00
N ALA A 737 -16.52 20.60 30.51
CA ALA A 737 -16.92 21.74 31.32
C ALA A 737 -18.02 21.35 32.33
N ALA A 738 -19.11 20.73 31.86
CA ALA A 738 -20.17 20.24 32.74
C ALA A 738 -19.65 19.18 33.74
N SER A 739 -18.76 18.28 33.33
CA SER A 739 -18.13 17.29 34.21
C SER A 739 -17.15 17.90 35.23
N ALA A 740 -16.61 19.10 34.98
CA ALA A 740 -15.79 19.83 35.95
C ALA A 740 -16.69 20.57 36.96
N GLU A 741 -17.75 21.22 36.48
CA GLU A 741 -18.74 21.91 37.33
C GLU A 741 -19.45 20.94 38.28
N MET A 742 -19.84 19.75 37.79
CA MET A 742 -20.41 18.64 38.59
C MET A 742 -19.48 18.08 39.68
N LYS A 743 -18.17 18.34 39.62
CA LYS A 743 -17.23 17.97 40.71
C LYS A 743 -17.24 18.97 41.85
N ASN A 744 -17.57 20.23 41.57
CA ASN A 744 -17.59 21.30 42.58
C ASN A 744 -18.96 21.46 43.26
N THR A 745 -20.06 21.02 42.65
CA THR A 745 -21.41 21.17 43.25
C THR A 745 -22.39 20.07 42.85
N ASP A 746 -23.28 19.70 43.77
CA ASP A 746 -24.56 19.02 43.51
C ASP A 746 -24.56 17.68 42.73
N ARG A 747 -23.51 16.84 42.87
CA ARG A 747 -23.45 15.45 42.36
C ARG A 747 -24.71 14.61 42.64
N GLN A 748 -25.40 14.80 43.77
CA GLN A 748 -26.64 14.07 44.08
C GLN A 748 -27.88 14.59 43.32
N LYS A 749 -27.90 15.86 42.97
CA LYS A 749 -29.04 16.58 42.37
C LYS A 749 -29.12 16.31 40.88
N LEU A 750 -27.99 16.41 40.19
CA LEU A 750 -27.89 16.04 38.77
C LEU A 750 -28.10 14.54 38.53
N LEU A 751 -27.78 13.67 39.48
CA LEU A 751 -28.19 12.26 39.41
C LEU A 751 -29.71 12.04 39.54
N ALA A 752 -30.47 12.99 40.11
CA ALA A 752 -31.93 12.95 40.11
C ALA A 752 -32.51 13.52 38.79
N GLU A 753 -31.97 14.64 38.31
CA GLU A 753 -32.42 15.28 37.05
C GLU A 753 -32.08 14.43 35.81
N CYS A 754 -30.88 13.85 35.73
CA CYS A 754 -30.56 12.88 34.67
C CYS A 754 -31.46 11.63 34.73
N ARG A 755 -31.91 11.21 35.92
CA ARG A 755 -32.90 10.11 36.07
C ARG A 755 -34.32 10.50 35.67
N MET A 756 -34.65 11.80 35.63
CA MET A 756 -35.90 12.31 35.06
C MET A 756 -35.79 12.36 33.53
N LEU A 757 -34.76 13.02 33.01
CA LEU A 757 -34.52 13.17 31.56
C LEU A 757 -34.38 11.81 30.85
N LEU A 758 -33.67 10.84 31.45
CA LEU A 758 -33.60 9.48 30.89
C LEU A 758 -34.95 8.74 30.92
N LYS A 759 -35.86 9.07 31.85
CA LYS A 759 -37.24 8.53 31.86
C LYS A 759 -38.14 9.22 30.82
N GLU A 760 -37.89 10.48 30.51
CA GLU A 760 -38.60 11.19 29.44
C GLU A 760 -38.13 10.73 28.05
N MET A 761 -36.81 10.61 27.83
CA MET A 761 -36.25 10.03 26.61
C MET A 761 -36.66 8.55 26.40
N ALA A 762 -36.80 7.77 27.47
CA ALA A 762 -37.33 6.41 27.40
C ALA A 762 -38.83 6.38 27.01
N ARG A 763 -39.60 7.42 27.34
CA ARG A 763 -41.01 7.54 26.93
C ARG A 763 -41.14 7.96 25.47
N SER A 764 -40.42 9.00 25.03
CA SER A 764 -40.48 9.45 23.63
C SER A 764 -40.06 8.35 22.65
N ASN A 765 -39.08 7.51 23.00
CA ASN A 765 -38.72 6.33 22.20
C ASN A 765 -39.76 5.19 22.19
N THR A 766 -40.68 5.11 23.15
CA THR A 766 -41.79 4.13 23.11
C THR A 766 -43.00 4.58 22.31
N ASP A 767 -43.16 5.88 22.06
CA ASP A 767 -44.25 6.42 21.26
C ASP A 767 -43.89 6.46 19.76
N LEU A 768 -42.65 6.84 19.42
CA LEU A 768 -42.12 6.80 18.04
C LEU A 768 -42.15 5.42 17.37
N VAL A 769 -42.20 4.33 18.14
CA VAL A 769 -42.30 2.95 17.64
C VAL A 769 -43.75 2.53 17.32
N LYS A 770 -44.76 3.30 17.75
CA LYS A 770 -46.17 3.01 17.47
C LYS A 770 -46.71 3.67 16.21
N GLU A 771 -46.23 4.87 15.86
CA GLU A 771 -46.79 5.65 14.74
C GLU A 771 -46.35 5.14 13.35
N ASN A 772 -45.25 4.38 13.26
CA ASN A 772 -44.70 3.89 11.99
C ASN A 772 -45.19 2.47 11.59
N LYS A 773 -46.48 2.15 11.79
CA LYS A 773 -47.12 0.96 11.19
C LYS A 773 -48.51 1.24 10.64
N VAL A 774 -48.73 0.72 9.42
CA VAL A 774 -49.98 0.69 8.64
C VAL A 774 -50.41 2.04 8.02
N SER A 775 -49.88 2.30 6.83
CA SER A 775 -50.65 2.94 5.77
C SER A 775 -51.09 1.86 4.78
N THR A 776 -52.39 1.57 4.74
CA THR A 776 -53.09 0.80 3.69
C THR A 776 -54.59 0.94 3.93
N ALA A 777 -55.28 1.71 3.09
CA ALA A 777 -56.75 1.78 3.11
C ALA A 777 -57.35 0.48 2.50
N PRO A 778 -58.58 0.12 2.86
CA PRO A 778 -59.69 0.61 2.04
C PRO A 778 -61.01 0.91 2.77
N ILE A 779 -61.65 2.01 2.31
CA ILE A 779 -63.09 2.19 2.04
C ILE A 779 -64.10 2.15 3.21
N GLU A 780 -64.98 3.16 3.20
CA GLU A 780 -66.10 3.45 4.11
C GLU A 780 -67.32 2.52 3.87
N PRO A 781 -68.30 2.40 4.81
CA PRO A 781 -69.27 3.49 5.01
C PRO A 781 -69.73 3.77 6.46
N MET A 782 -70.13 5.04 6.67
CA MET A 782 -71.13 5.61 7.59
C MET A 782 -71.68 4.74 8.76
N ASP A 783 -71.67 5.32 9.98
CA ASP A 783 -72.87 6.06 10.44
C ASP A 783 -72.58 7.14 11.51
N LYS A 784 -73.56 8.01 11.77
CA LYS A 784 -73.57 9.12 12.75
C LYS A 784 -74.40 8.74 14.02
N PRO A 785 -74.50 9.54 15.12
CA PRO A 785 -74.07 10.94 15.30
C PRO A 785 -73.35 11.33 16.63
N ILE A 786 -72.44 12.31 16.49
CA ILE A 786 -72.37 13.59 17.24
C ILE A 786 -72.91 13.63 18.69
N LYS A 787 -72.03 13.92 19.64
CA LYS A 787 -72.19 15.07 20.54
C LYS A 787 -70.85 15.63 21.01
#